data_AF-A0A821CIX7-F1
#
_entry.id   AF-A0A821CIX7-F1
#
_cell.length_a   1.000
_cell.length_b   1.000
_cell.length_c   1.000
_cell.angle_alpha   90.00
_cell.angle_beta   90.00
_cell.angle_gamma   90.00
#
_symmetry.space_group_name_H-M   'P 1'
#
loop_
_entity.id
_entity.type
_entity.pdbx_description
1 polymer ?
#
loop_
_entity_poly.entity_id
_entity_poly.type
_entity_poly.pdbx_seq_one_letter_code
_entity_poly.pdbx_strand_id
1 'polypeptide(L)'
;MAYLIFATTAAVTSTIWAMLVYWQLAIIMLCLQTVYFIELYAFNIITVKQAEKASTAYGKAGTVISEALNGIRTVLAFNGAQSELHKYERNLDSARSAILKKDFAFGLFRGLTLMSWHWVTVIGLLISAIFYHYNISHISIDDILIILVLFSNGVLISSSYSYFQYIAEAQGAAAEIWKLIDDESLKATEIDRKGLCNDCSINKVRFDNVHFSYPTRSDVKILNGITFEVGSSETIALVGNSGSGKSTCIQLLTRLYEPTEGQIFLDGLLIDSYNLNWLRDQIAVLNQEAVLFTKSIRENIRDGKPDATDNELCEAAKEANAHDFIMALPKQYDTYINECGIDLSGGERQRIALARALIKKTSILLLDEPTSALDNANERIIQEALDRACSNRSVIIIAHRLSTVRRCNRIYVLENGCIVEQGDHATLMSKNGSYRRLVELQSMILESDVADSNYFDPGLNKIDQENVSTQSHGIPKRHFSSSVGLETLDINQNETPKKKQRFRVLYSLFLMSAPEWPIILFGCLACLGTECNFSLQMPHVLYACGLMGLFGLIVCFTTLLQSVLFSISGCALIKRLRMKAFSSMLRQEVGWFDRSGNNSGALCARLSTDANIVQSVCIFYISTRSSANSTKISSLKNFDFL
;
A
#
# COMPACT_ATOMS: atom_id res chain seq x y z
N MET A 1 -10.62 -12.08 -22.15
CA MET A 1 -10.87 -11.58 -23.51
C MET A 1 -11.11 -12.70 -24.53
N ALA A 2 -10.19 -13.65 -24.74
CA ALA A 2 -10.38 -14.71 -25.75
C ALA A 2 -11.69 -15.51 -25.61
N TYR A 3 -12.07 -15.92 -24.38
CA TYR A 3 -13.33 -16.62 -24.13
C TYR A 3 -14.57 -15.76 -24.45
N LEU A 4 -14.51 -14.46 -24.16
CA LEU A 4 -15.62 -13.54 -24.47
C LEU A 4 -15.82 -13.42 -25.98
N ILE A 5 -14.73 -13.29 -26.73
CA ILE A 5 -14.76 -13.27 -28.21
C ILE A 5 -15.30 -14.59 -28.75
N PHE A 6 -14.86 -15.72 -28.19
CA PHE A 6 -15.39 -17.03 -28.56
C PHE A 6 -16.89 -17.14 -28.30
N ALA A 7 -17.37 -16.76 -27.11
CA ALA A 7 -18.78 -16.85 -26.77
C ALA A 7 -19.68 -15.95 -27.63
N THR A 8 -19.24 -14.73 -27.93
CA THR A 8 -19.99 -13.82 -28.82
C THR A 8 -19.99 -14.31 -30.26
N THR A 9 -18.86 -14.78 -30.78
CA THR A 9 -18.79 -15.33 -32.15
C THR A 9 -19.59 -16.62 -32.30
N ALA A 10 -19.55 -17.52 -31.31
CA ALA A 10 -20.37 -18.74 -31.29
C ALA A 10 -21.88 -18.41 -31.29
N ALA A 11 -22.31 -17.45 -30.47
CA ALA A 11 -23.72 -17.06 -30.42
C ALA A 11 -24.20 -16.36 -31.70
N VAL A 12 -23.36 -15.51 -32.31
CA VAL A 12 -23.69 -14.85 -33.58
C VAL A 12 -23.78 -15.88 -34.71
N THR A 13 -22.80 -16.78 -34.81
CA THR A 13 -22.81 -17.83 -35.85
C THR A 13 -23.96 -18.81 -35.67
N SER A 14 -24.30 -19.21 -34.44
CA SER A 14 -25.47 -20.07 -34.16
C SER A 14 -26.78 -19.39 -34.55
N THR A 15 -26.91 -18.08 -34.30
CA THR A 15 -28.09 -17.30 -34.67
C THR A 15 -28.23 -17.18 -36.19
N ILE A 16 -27.12 -16.89 -36.89
CA ILE A 16 -27.10 -16.83 -38.36
C ILE A 16 -27.49 -18.18 -38.94
N TRP A 17 -26.92 -19.27 -38.43
CA TRP A 17 -27.24 -20.60 -38.94
C TRP A 17 -28.70 -20.99 -38.65
N ALA A 18 -29.25 -20.63 -37.49
CA ALA A 18 -30.67 -20.85 -37.19
C ALA A 18 -31.60 -20.06 -38.13
N MET A 19 -31.22 -18.83 -38.51
CA MET A 19 -31.95 -18.04 -39.50
C MET A 19 -31.92 -18.66 -40.90
N LEU A 20 -30.81 -19.31 -41.27
CA LEU A 20 -30.67 -20.00 -42.56
C LEU A 20 -31.50 -21.29 -42.62
N VAL A 21 -31.61 -22.02 -41.50
CA VAL A 21 -32.43 -23.25 -41.42
C VAL A 21 -33.91 -22.92 -41.42
N TYR A 22 -34.37 -22.04 -40.51
CA TYR A 22 -35.79 -21.68 -40.44
C TYR A 22 -35.99 -20.29 -39.81
N TRP A 23 -36.04 -19.28 -40.68
CA TRP A 23 -36.06 -17.87 -40.29
C TRP A 23 -37.27 -17.46 -39.44
N GLN A 24 -38.45 -18.04 -39.65
CA GLN A 24 -39.69 -17.66 -38.93
C GLN A 24 -39.59 -17.99 -37.43
N LEU A 25 -39.18 -19.22 -37.09
CA LEU A 25 -38.98 -19.65 -35.70
C LEU A 25 -37.74 -18.97 -35.10
N ALA A 26 -36.68 -18.77 -35.87
CA ALA A 26 -35.47 -18.10 -35.41
C ALA A 26 -35.70 -16.65 -34.98
N ILE A 27 -36.54 -15.88 -35.70
CA ILE A 27 -36.92 -14.51 -35.29
C ILE A 27 -37.68 -14.53 -33.96
N ILE A 28 -38.64 -15.43 -33.79
CA ILE A 28 -39.41 -15.54 -32.55
C ILE A 28 -38.49 -15.86 -31.37
N MET A 29 -37.59 -16.82 -31.54
CA MET A 29 -36.59 -17.18 -30.52
C MET A 29 -35.66 -16.00 -30.20
N LEU A 30 -35.19 -15.27 -31.22
CA LEU A 30 -34.36 -14.09 -31.03
C LEU A 30 -35.07 -13.01 -30.21
N CYS A 31 -36.36 -12.77 -30.46
CA CYS A 31 -37.17 -11.86 -29.66
C CYS A 31 -37.26 -12.30 -28.20
N LEU A 32 -37.46 -13.60 -27.93
CA LEU A 32 -37.51 -14.15 -26.57
C LEU A 32 -36.17 -13.98 -25.84
N GLN A 33 -35.04 -14.01 -26.55
CA GLN A 33 -33.71 -13.83 -25.97
C GLN A 33 -33.38 -12.39 -25.56
N THR A 34 -34.18 -11.40 -25.97
CA THR A 34 -33.99 -9.99 -25.55
C THR A 34 -34.02 -9.82 -24.02
N VAL A 35 -34.72 -10.72 -23.32
CA VAL A 35 -34.76 -10.79 -21.85
C VAL A 35 -33.35 -10.90 -21.25
N TYR A 36 -32.43 -11.65 -21.85
CA TYR A 36 -31.06 -11.79 -21.34
C TYR A 36 -30.29 -10.46 -21.36
N PHE A 37 -30.52 -9.62 -22.36
CA PHE A 37 -29.87 -8.31 -22.46
C PHE A 37 -30.38 -7.35 -21.37
N ILE A 38 -31.68 -7.39 -21.07
CA ILE A 38 -32.29 -6.59 -20.00
C ILE A 38 -31.74 -7.02 -18.63
N GLU A 39 -31.70 -8.32 -18.36
CA GLU A 39 -31.11 -8.87 -17.14
C GLU A 39 -29.65 -8.47 -17.00
N LEU A 40 -28.85 -8.62 -18.07
CA LEU A 40 -27.43 -8.29 -18.10
C LEU A 40 -27.19 -6.81 -17.80
N TYR A 41 -27.99 -5.93 -18.42
CA TYR A 41 -27.89 -4.48 -18.23
C TYR A 41 -28.23 -4.08 -16.78
N ALA A 42 -29.36 -4.57 -16.24
CA ALA A 42 -29.76 -4.30 -14.87
C ALA A 42 -28.70 -4.76 -13.86
N PHE A 43 -28.11 -5.92 -14.12
CA PHE A 43 -27.10 -6.49 -13.26
C PHE A 43 -25.75 -5.75 -13.28
N ASN A 44 -25.32 -5.28 -14.45
CA ASN A 44 -24.09 -4.51 -14.58
C ASN A 44 -24.13 -3.24 -13.70
N ILE A 45 -25.24 -2.49 -13.76
CA ILE A 45 -25.44 -1.28 -12.96
C ILE A 45 -25.37 -1.57 -11.46
N ILE A 46 -26.04 -2.63 -11.00
CA ILE A 46 -26.08 -2.99 -9.58
C ILE A 46 -24.71 -3.47 -9.10
N THR A 47 -24.04 -4.32 -9.88
CA THR A 47 -22.77 -4.96 -9.46
C THR A 47 -21.64 -3.98 -9.38
N VAL A 48 -21.48 -3.06 -10.34
CA VAL A 48 -20.42 -2.05 -10.33
C VAL A 48 -20.51 -1.21 -9.04
N LYS A 49 -21.71 -0.72 -8.71
CA LYS A 49 -21.94 0.08 -7.50
C LYS A 49 -21.68 -0.68 -6.20
N GLN A 50 -21.99 -1.98 -6.16
CA GLN A 50 -21.74 -2.80 -4.97
C GLN A 50 -20.28 -3.25 -4.85
N ALA A 51 -19.60 -3.47 -5.99
CA ALA A 51 -18.17 -3.78 -6.04
C ALA A 51 -17.34 -2.60 -5.51
N GLU A 52 -17.67 -1.37 -5.90
CA GLU A 52 -17.04 -0.15 -5.39
C GLU A 52 -17.20 -0.03 -3.86
N LYS A 53 -18.42 -0.23 -3.34
CA LYS A 53 -18.69 -0.23 -1.89
C LYS A 53 -17.93 -1.31 -1.14
N ALA A 54 -17.81 -2.51 -1.71
CA ALA A 54 -17.05 -3.60 -1.11
C ALA A 54 -15.54 -3.31 -1.10
N SER A 55 -15.00 -2.76 -2.20
CA SER A 55 -13.59 -2.37 -2.32
C SER A 55 -13.21 -1.27 -1.33
N THR A 56 -14.00 -0.19 -1.27
CA THR A 56 -13.79 0.93 -0.35
C THR A 56 -13.88 0.51 1.13
N ALA A 57 -14.84 -0.33 1.49
CA ALA A 57 -14.95 -0.86 2.86
C ALA A 57 -13.73 -1.74 3.23
N TYR A 58 -13.19 -2.50 2.27
CA TYR A 58 -11.97 -3.26 2.48
C TYR A 58 -10.72 -2.39 2.58
N GLY A 59 -10.62 -1.32 1.77
CA GLY A 59 -9.53 -0.35 1.84
C GLY A 59 -9.39 0.23 3.25
N LYS A 60 -10.50 0.59 3.90
CA LYS A 60 -10.53 1.08 5.29
C LYS A 60 -10.02 0.06 6.32
N ALA A 61 -10.24 -1.23 6.10
CA ALA A 61 -9.66 -2.26 6.97
C ALA A 61 -8.14 -2.37 6.77
N GLY A 62 -7.67 -2.18 5.53
CA GLY A 62 -6.25 -2.14 5.20
C GLY A 62 -5.50 -0.96 5.83
N THR A 63 -6.11 0.22 5.86
CA THR A 63 -5.49 1.42 6.48
C THR A 63 -5.24 1.23 7.97
N VAL A 64 -6.18 0.61 8.71
CA VAL A 64 -6.00 0.32 10.14
C VAL A 64 -4.80 -0.60 10.40
N ILE A 65 -4.62 -1.64 9.58
CA ILE A 65 -3.46 -2.53 9.71
C ILE A 65 -2.16 -1.75 9.44
N SER A 66 -2.14 -0.95 8.37
CA SER A 66 -0.95 -0.17 7.98
C SER A 66 -0.53 0.79 9.10
N GLU A 67 -1.49 1.51 9.67
CA GLU A 67 -1.26 2.42 10.80
C GLU A 67 -0.75 1.67 12.03
N ALA A 68 -1.40 0.57 12.40
CA ALA A 68 -1.01 -0.23 13.57
C ALA A 68 0.37 -0.88 13.42
N LEU A 69 0.73 -1.34 12.22
CA LEU A 69 2.04 -1.95 11.95
C LEU A 69 3.15 -0.90 11.85
N ASN A 70 2.91 0.25 11.23
CA ASN A 70 3.87 1.36 11.22
C ASN A 70 4.11 1.90 12.63
N GLY A 71 3.07 1.96 13.46
CA GLY A 71 3.12 2.40 14.85
C GLY A 71 3.32 1.27 15.87
N ILE A 72 3.82 0.09 15.48
CA ILE A 72 3.77 -1.12 16.33
C ILE A 72 4.42 -0.93 17.72
N ARG A 73 5.54 -0.20 17.80
CA ARG A 73 6.22 0.08 19.07
C ARG A 73 5.34 0.90 19.99
N THR A 74 4.66 1.91 19.47
CA THR A 74 3.69 2.73 20.20
C THR A 74 2.51 1.89 20.65
N VAL A 75 1.95 1.07 19.75
CA VAL A 75 0.83 0.17 20.06
C VAL A 75 1.19 -0.78 21.20
N LEU A 76 2.38 -1.38 21.18
CA LEU A 76 2.84 -2.29 22.23
C LEU A 76 3.17 -1.55 23.54
N ALA A 77 3.86 -0.39 23.47
CA ALA A 77 4.23 0.41 24.64
C ALA A 77 3.00 0.89 25.43
N PHE A 78 1.91 1.24 24.74
CA PHE A 78 0.66 1.66 25.36
C PHE A 78 -0.35 0.53 25.56
N ASN A 79 0.05 -0.74 25.39
CA ASN A 79 -0.85 -1.92 25.47
C ASN A 79 -2.10 -1.80 24.56
N GLY A 80 -1.99 -1.08 23.45
CA GLY A 80 -3.07 -0.78 22.51
C GLY A 80 -3.46 -1.93 21.56
N ALA A 81 -2.77 -3.08 21.61
CA ALA A 81 -2.97 -4.20 20.68
C ALA A 81 -4.43 -4.68 20.59
N GLN A 82 -5.15 -4.74 21.73
CA GLN A 82 -6.56 -5.14 21.74
C GLN A 82 -7.49 -4.07 21.12
N SER A 83 -7.17 -2.79 21.32
CA SER A 83 -7.93 -1.68 20.71
C SER A 83 -7.81 -1.72 19.19
N GLU A 84 -6.58 -1.89 18.67
CA GLU A 84 -6.35 -1.99 17.23
C GLU A 84 -6.99 -3.23 16.61
N LEU A 85 -6.96 -4.37 17.31
CA LEU A 85 -7.63 -5.59 16.88
C LEU A 85 -9.16 -5.40 16.80
N HIS A 86 -9.78 -4.72 17.77
CA HIS A 86 -11.21 -4.43 17.75
C HIS A 86 -11.60 -3.42 16.65
N LYS A 87 -10.77 -2.39 16.42
CA LYS A 87 -10.96 -1.45 15.29
C LYS A 87 -10.90 -2.21 13.95
N TYR A 88 -9.95 -3.14 13.82
CA TYR A 88 -9.83 -3.97 12.63
C TYR A 88 -11.05 -4.88 12.43
N GLU A 89 -11.53 -5.51 13.50
CA GLU A 89 -12.73 -6.36 13.47
C GLU A 89 -13.96 -5.61 12.97
N ARG A 90 -14.21 -4.41 13.50
CA ARG A 90 -15.36 -3.57 13.12
C ARG A 90 -15.33 -3.21 11.64
N ASN A 91 -14.16 -2.89 11.09
CA ASN A 91 -14.02 -2.59 9.67
C ASN A 91 -14.17 -3.84 8.79
N LEU A 92 -13.71 -5.01 9.25
CA LEU A 92 -13.96 -6.28 8.57
C LEU A 92 -15.45 -6.65 8.54
N ASP A 93 -16.22 -6.36 9.59
CA ASP A 93 -17.67 -6.60 9.61
C ASP A 93 -18.42 -5.67 8.64
N SER A 94 -18.00 -4.42 8.54
CA SER A 94 -18.51 -3.49 7.53
C SER A 94 -18.25 -4.03 6.11
N ALA A 95 -17.00 -4.44 5.82
CA ALA A 95 -16.63 -5.04 4.55
C ALA A 95 -17.43 -6.30 4.24
N ARG A 96 -17.60 -7.20 5.22
CA ARG A 96 -18.43 -8.41 5.10
C ARG A 96 -19.85 -8.06 4.64
N SER A 97 -20.49 -7.08 5.26
CA SER A 97 -21.87 -6.71 4.90
C SER A 97 -22.00 -6.21 3.45
N ALA A 98 -20.98 -5.52 2.93
CA ALA A 98 -20.93 -5.05 1.55
C ALA A 98 -20.72 -6.21 0.55
N ILE A 99 -19.83 -7.15 0.86
CA ILE A 99 -19.60 -8.35 0.04
C ILE A 99 -20.85 -9.23 -0.03
N LEU A 100 -21.52 -9.46 1.10
CA LEU A 100 -22.74 -10.28 1.12
C LEU A 100 -23.83 -9.68 0.24
N LYS A 101 -23.99 -8.34 0.23
CA LYS A 101 -24.94 -7.66 -0.68
C LYS A 101 -24.54 -7.82 -2.15
N LYS A 102 -23.25 -7.73 -2.46
CA LYS A 102 -22.70 -7.94 -3.81
C LYS A 102 -22.95 -9.38 -4.29
N ASP A 103 -22.63 -10.37 -3.46
CA ASP A 103 -22.75 -11.79 -3.82
C ASP A 103 -24.20 -12.28 -3.84
N PHE A 104 -25.09 -11.67 -3.04
CA PHE A 104 -26.53 -11.86 -3.15
C PHE A 104 -27.06 -11.37 -4.49
N ALA A 105 -26.70 -10.15 -4.92
CA ALA A 105 -27.08 -9.61 -6.22
C ALA A 105 -26.56 -10.50 -7.36
N PHE A 106 -25.32 -10.98 -7.26
CA PHE A 106 -24.74 -11.92 -8.22
C PHE A 106 -25.49 -13.26 -8.27
N GLY A 107 -25.82 -13.83 -7.11
CA GLY A 107 -26.58 -15.07 -7.02
C GLY A 107 -27.98 -14.96 -7.63
N LEU A 108 -28.68 -13.86 -7.34
CA LEU A 108 -30.01 -13.59 -7.85
C LEU A 108 -30.00 -13.43 -9.38
N PHE A 109 -29.06 -12.67 -9.91
CA PHE A 109 -28.89 -12.53 -11.36
C PHE A 109 -28.63 -13.88 -12.03
N ARG A 110 -27.64 -14.65 -11.52
CA ARG A 110 -27.31 -15.97 -12.08
C ARG A 110 -28.52 -16.90 -12.09
N GLY A 111 -29.32 -16.88 -11.01
CA GLY A 111 -30.53 -17.68 -10.90
C GLY A 111 -31.62 -17.25 -11.88
N LEU A 112 -31.88 -15.94 -12.00
CA LEU A 112 -32.84 -15.40 -12.96
C LEU A 112 -32.45 -15.73 -14.40
N THR A 113 -31.18 -15.58 -14.77
CA THR A 113 -30.73 -15.90 -16.14
C THR A 113 -30.84 -17.38 -16.47
N LEU A 114 -30.56 -18.27 -15.52
CA LEU A 114 -30.76 -19.71 -15.71
C LEU A 114 -32.25 -20.07 -15.77
N MET A 115 -33.11 -19.43 -14.99
CA MET A 115 -34.57 -19.60 -15.09
C MET A 115 -35.09 -19.14 -16.44
N SER A 116 -34.71 -17.94 -16.87
CA SER A 116 -35.06 -17.37 -18.16
C SER A 116 -34.60 -18.28 -19.30
N TRP A 117 -33.44 -18.94 -19.16
CA TRP A 117 -33.00 -19.96 -20.12
C TRP A 117 -33.97 -21.13 -20.25
N HIS A 118 -34.36 -21.75 -19.13
CA HIS A 118 -35.34 -22.84 -19.15
C HIS A 118 -36.68 -22.37 -19.73
N TRP A 119 -37.15 -21.18 -19.37
CA TRP A 119 -38.42 -20.65 -19.85
C TRP A 119 -38.42 -20.31 -21.34
N VAL A 120 -37.33 -19.73 -21.86
CA VAL A 120 -37.16 -19.50 -23.30
C VAL A 120 -37.16 -20.82 -24.05
N THR A 121 -36.49 -21.86 -23.54
CA THR A 121 -36.53 -23.19 -24.18
C THR A 121 -37.94 -23.81 -24.16
N VAL A 122 -38.69 -23.67 -23.06
CA VAL A 122 -40.07 -24.17 -22.94
C VAL A 122 -41.02 -23.45 -23.89
N ILE A 123 -41.01 -22.12 -23.90
CA ILE A 123 -41.85 -21.31 -24.79
C ILE A 123 -41.48 -21.62 -26.24
N GLY A 124 -40.19 -21.70 -26.53
CA GLY A 124 -39.67 -22.06 -27.83
C GLY A 124 -40.14 -23.43 -28.31
N LEU A 125 -40.14 -24.44 -27.44
CA LEU A 125 -40.61 -25.79 -27.76
C LEU A 125 -42.13 -25.84 -27.95
N LEU A 126 -42.92 -25.10 -27.16
CA LEU A 126 -44.37 -24.99 -27.34
C LEU A 126 -44.73 -24.34 -28.69
N ILE A 127 -44.06 -23.24 -29.05
CA ILE A 127 -44.27 -22.57 -30.35
C ILE A 127 -43.87 -23.52 -31.49
N SER A 128 -42.74 -24.22 -31.35
CA SER A 128 -42.29 -25.21 -32.33
C SER A 128 -43.29 -26.36 -32.50
N ALA A 129 -43.88 -26.85 -31.40
CA ALA A 129 -44.89 -27.89 -31.42
C ALA A 129 -46.19 -27.43 -32.10
N ILE A 130 -46.58 -26.16 -31.92
CA ILE A 130 -47.72 -25.55 -32.64
C ILE A 130 -47.43 -25.49 -34.14
N PHE A 131 -46.24 -25.02 -34.54
CA PHE A 131 -45.85 -24.95 -35.95
C PHE A 131 -45.84 -26.33 -36.62
N TYR A 132 -45.36 -27.35 -35.90
CA TYR A 132 -45.38 -28.74 -36.35
C TYR A 132 -46.82 -29.29 -36.48
N HIS A 133 -47.67 -29.09 -35.47
CA HIS A 133 -49.04 -29.61 -35.45
C HIS A 133 -49.93 -29.01 -36.55
N TYR A 134 -49.80 -27.70 -36.79
CA TYR A 134 -50.54 -27.00 -37.85
C TYR A 134 -49.86 -27.08 -39.22
N ASN A 135 -48.75 -27.82 -39.33
CA ASN A 135 -47.96 -27.99 -40.56
C ASN A 135 -47.62 -26.65 -41.24
N ILE A 136 -47.31 -25.63 -40.42
CA ILE A 136 -46.95 -24.29 -40.88
C ILE A 136 -45.56 -24.37 -41.50
N SER A 137 -45.46 -24.05 -42.79
CA SER A 137 -44.22 -24.02 -43.59
C SER A 137 -43.41 -25.33 -43.64
N HIS A 138 -44.05 -26.49 -43.43
CA HIS A 138 -43.43 -27.83 -43.53
C HIS A 138 -42.20 -28.04 -42.64
N ILE A 139 -42.28 -27.63 -41.38
CA ILE A 139 -41.19 -27.80 -40.41
C ILE A 139 -40.99 -29.28 -40.04
N SER A 140 -39.75 -29.78 -40.10
CA SER A 140 -39.41 -31.13 -39.63
C SER A 140 -39.04 -31.14 -38.14
N ILE A 141 -39.10 -32.32 -37.51
CA ILE A 141 -38.66 -32.48 -36.10
C ILE A 141 -37.16 -32.16 -35.96
N ASP A 142 -36.37 -32.53 -36.98
CA ASP A 142 -34.92 -32.27 -37.00
C ASP A 142 -34.62 -30.77 -37.03
N ASP A 143 -35.37 -29.98 -37.80
CA ASP A 143 -35.23 -28.52 -37.85
C ASP A 143 -35.52 -27.89 -36.48
N ILE A 144 -36.55 -28.38 -35.78
CA ILE A 144 -36.92 -27.91 -34.44
C ILE A 144 -35.79 -28.21 -33.44
N LEU A 145 -35.23 -29.43 -33.48
CA LEU A 145 -34.13 -29.82 -32.61
C LEU A 145 -32.87 -28.99 -32.89
N ILE A 146 -32.53 -28.78 -34.16
CA ILE A 146 -31.40 -27.95 -34.59
C ILE A 146 -31.55 -26.54 -34.04
N ILE A 147 -32.72 -25.90 -34.21
CA ILE A 147 -32.96 -24.53 -33.76
C ILE A 147 -32.88 -24.44 -32.23
N LEU A 148 -33.45 -25.40 -31.51
CA LEU A 148 -33.38 -25.44 -30.04
C LEU A 148 -31.93 -25.54 -29.54
N VAL A 149 -31.11 -26.40 -30.15
CA VAL A 149 -29.68 -26.54 -29.81
C VAL A 149 -28.89 -25.28 -30.14
N LEU A 150 -29.15 -24.64 -31.29
CA LEU A 150 -28.44 -23.44 -31.67
C LEU A 150 -28.73 -22.26 -30.76
N PHE A 151 -29.98 -22.06 -30.37
CA PHE A 151 -30.36 -21.00 -29.44
C PHE A 151 -29.95 -21.33 -27.99
N SER A 152 -29.67 -22.59 -27.67
CA SER A 152 -29.05 -22.99 -26.39
C SER A 152 -27.62 -22.43 -26.22
N ASN A 153 -26.91 -22.11 -27.32
CA ASN A 153 -25.61 -21.45 -27.26
C ASN A 153 -25.66 -20.02 -26.68
N GLY A 154 -26.86 -19.42 -26.55
CA GLY A 154 -27.03 -18.14 -25.84
C GLY A 154 -26.56 -18.20 -24.37
N VAL A 155 -26.54 -19.38 -23.75
CA VAL A 155 -25.99 -19.60 -22.40
C VAL A 155 -24.49 -19.34 -22.31
N LEU A 156 -23.75 -19.48 -23.42
CA LEU A 156 -22.32 -19.17 -23.44
C LEU A 156 -22.06 -17.68 -23.17
N ILE A 157 -22.95 -16.80 -23.65
CA ILE A 157 -22.87 -15.35 -23.37
C ILE A 157 -23.09 -15.09 -21.88
N SER A 158 -24.10 -15.71 -21.25
CA SER A 158 -24.36 -15.52 -19.82
C SER A 158 -23.24 -16.10 -18.95
N SER A 159 -22.67 -17.24 -19.34
CA SER A 159 -21.48 -17.82 -18.68
C SER A 159 -20.23 -16.92 -18.78
N SER A 160 -20.19 -16.05 -19.79
CA SER A 160 -19.10 -15.09 -19.98
C SER A 160 -19.20 -13.88 -19.05
N TYR A 161 -20.29 -13.75 -18.28
CA TYR A 161 -20.50 -12.61 -17.39
C TYR A 161 -19.36 -12.38 -16.41
N SER A 162 -18.84 -13.44 -15.79
CA SER A 162 -17.76 -13.33 -14.80
C SER A 162 -16.55 -12.56 -15.36
N TYR A 163 -16.34 -12.59 -16.68
CA TYR A 163 -15.28 -11.82 -17.34
C TYR A 163 -15.60 -10.33 -17.51
N PHE A 164 -16.87 -9.96 -17.72
CA PHE A 164 -17.28 -8.54 -17.75
C PHE A 164 -17.07 -7.87 -16.40
N GLN A 165 -17.32 -8.58 -15.29
CA GLN A 165 -17.02 -8.08 -13.96
C GLN A 165 -15.52 -7.77 -13.80
N TYR A 166 -14.64 -8.69 -14.22
CA TYR A 166 -13.19 -8.44 -14.17
C TYR A 166 -12.76 -7.25 -15.04
N ILE A 167 -13.39 -7.05 -16.20
CA ILE A 167 -13.13 -5.88 -17.04
C ILE A 167 -13.56 -4.60 -16.32
N ALA A 168 -14.74 -4.57 -15.71
CA ALA A 168 -15.22 -3.41 -14.97
C ALA A 168 -14.34 -3.10 -13.74
N GLU A 169 -13.92 -4.12 -12.99
CA GLU A 169 -12.96 -3.98 -11.89
C GLU A 169 -11.62 -3.44 -12.37
N ALA A 170 -11.11 -3.96 -13.50
CA ALA A 170 -9.88 -3.46 -14.11
C ALA A 170 -10.00 -2.01 -14.58
N GLN A 171 -11.14 -1.61 -15.16
CA GLN A 171 -11.40 -0.22 -15.55
C GLN A 171 -11.46 0.71 -14.34
N GLY A 172 -12.11 0.29 -13.25
CA GLY A 172 -12.18 1.08 -12.01
C GLY A 172 -10.79 1.28 -11.38
N ALA A 173 -10.00 0.20 -11.28
CA ALA A 173 -8.63 0.28 -10.76
C ALA A 173 -7.72 1.10 -11.69
N ALA A 174 -7.81 0.89 -13.01
CA ALA A 174 -7.04 1.65 -13.99
C ALA A 174 -7.39 3.14 -13.97
N ALA A 175 -8.65 3.52 -13.73
CA ALA A 175 -9.06 4.92 -13.65
C ALA A 175 -8.38 5.68 -12.50
N GLU A 176 -8.21 5.05 -11.33
CA GLU A 176 -7.44 5.67 -10.22
C GLU A 176 -5.96 5.81 -10.54
N ILE A 177 -5.36 4.80 -11.17
CA ILE A 177 -3.96 4.84 -11.62
C ILE A 177 -3.78 5.90 -12.71
N TRP A 178 -4.72 6.01 -13.66
CA TRP A 178 -4.66 6.96 -14.77
C TRP A 178 -4.85 8.39 -14.28
N LYS A 179 -5.73 8.62 -13.29
CA LYS A 179 -5.82 9.92 -12.63
C LYS A 179 -4.48 10.38 -12.05
N LEU A 180 -3.66 9.45 -11.54
CA LEU A 180 -2.32 9.76 -11.04
C LEU A 180 -1.30 9.96 -12.18
N ILE A 181 -1.37 9.16 -13.25
CA ILE A 181 -0.46 9.27 -14.41
C ILE A 181 -0.71 10.56 -15.21
N ASP A 182 -1.98 10.91 -15.41
CA ASP A 182 -2.42 12.08 -16.18
C ASP A 182 -2.47 13.36 -15.34
N ASP A 183 -2.11 13.30 -14.05
CA ASP A 183 -2.09 14.46 -13.16
C ASP A 183 -1.13 15.53 -13.68
N GLU A 184 -1.68 16.66 -14.15
CA GLU A 184 -0.92 17.74 -14.77
C GLU A 184 0.00 18.48 -13.79
N SER A 185 -0.16 18.30 -12.47
CA SER A 185 0.80 18.83 -11.49
C SER A 185 2.22 18.29 -11.71
N LEU A 186 2.37 17.12 -12.35
CA LEU A 186 3.66 16.56 -12.76
C LEU A 186 4.30 17.29 -13.96
N LYS A 187 3.50 17.98 -14.80
CA LYS A 187 4.03 18.75 -15.95
C LYS A 187 4.84 19.97 -15.51
N ALA A 188 4.58 20.51 -14.31
CA ALA A 188 5.44 21.53 -13.71
C ALA A 188 6.90 21.03 -13.53
N THR A 189 7.08 19.74 -13.23
CA THR A 189 8.40 19.10 -13.09
C THR A 189 9.08 18.81 -14.45
N GLU A 190 8.32 18.70 -15.56
CA GLU A 190 8.89 18.61 -16.91
C GLU A 190 9.29 19.97 -17.48
N ILE A 191 8.55 21.04 -17.13
CA ILE A 191 8.91 22.43 -17.43
C ILE A 191 10.24 22.78 -16.76
N ASP A 192 10.51 22.23 -15.57
CA ASP A 192 11.79 22.38 -14.86
C ASP A 192 13.01 21.82 -15.61
N ARG A 193 12.84 20.92 -16.59
CA ARG A 193 13.99 20.46 -17.40
C ARG A 193 14.55 21.53 -18.33
N LYS A 194 13.78 22.58 -18.62
CA LYS A 194 14.15 23.69 -19.53
C LYS A 194 14.64 24.95 -18.82
N GLY A 195 14.64 24.96 -17.49
CA GLY A 195 15.16 26.10 -16.72
C GLY A 195 16.66 26.33 -16.95
N LEU A 196 17.14 27.53 -16.61
CA LEU A 196 18.56 27.85 -16.71
C LEU A 196 19.38 26.87 -15.85
N CYS A 197 20.45 26.33 -16.43
CA CYS A 197 21.54 25.68 -15.72
C CYS A 197 22.72 26.64 -15.83
N ASN A 198 23.20 27.15 -14.71
CA ASN A 198 24.37 28.04 -14.71
C ASN A 198 25.61 27.21 -14.40
N ASP A 199 26.72 27.48 -15.07
CA ASP A 199 27.98 26.77 -14.80
C ASP A 199 28.67 27.27 -13.52
N CYS A 200 28.20 28.40 -12.97
CA CYS A 200 28.75 29.04 -11.78
C CYS A 200 28.01 28.62 -10.50
N SER A 201 28.76 28.53 -9.40
CA SER A 201 28.23 28.30 -8.05
C SER A 201 27.36 29.46 -7.58
N ILE A 202 26.27 29.14 -6.88
CA ILE A 202 25.37 30.15 -6.31
C ILE A 202 26.09 30.90 -5.18
N ASN A 203 26.09 32.23 -5.24
CA ASN A 203 26.81 33.08 -4.29
C ASN A 203 25.88 33.81 -3.31
N LYS A 204 24.66 34.14 -3.71
CA LYS A 204 23.76 35.01 -2.93
C LYS A 204 22.33 34.50 -3.00
N VAL A 205 21.69 34.37 -1.84
CA VAL A 205 20.28 34.02 -1.70
C VAL A 205 19.54 35.20 -1.09
N ARG A 206 18.41 35.62 -1.67
CA ARG A 206 17.57 36.70 -1.14
C ARG A 206 16.10 36.29 -1.13
N PHE A 207 15.47 36.43 0.03
CA PHE A 207 14.02 36.39 0.20
C PHE A 207 13.50 37.82 0.14
N ASP A 208 12.45 38.07 -0.64
CA ASP A 208 11.86 39.39 -0.82
C ASP A 208 10.34 39.34 -0.59
N ASN A 209 9.91 39.83 0.57
CA ASN A 209 8.51 39.94 1.00
C ASN A 209 7.72 38.62 0.87
N VAL A 210 8.33 37.50 1.26
CA VAL A 210 7.76 36.16 1.04
C VAL A 210 6.66 35.84 2.05
N HIS A 211 5.50 35.44 1.53
CA HIS A 211 4.35 34.94 2.29
C HIS A 211 4.07 33.49 1.92
N PHE A 212 3.64 32.68 2.88
CA PHE A 212 3.38 31.27 2.63
C PHE A 212 2.35 30.66 3.60
N SER A 213 1.50 29.78 3.07
CA SER A 213 0.58 28.91 3.81
C SER A 213 0.61 27.50 3.20
N TYR A 214 0.58 26.46 4.05
CA TYR A 214 0.60 25.07 3.55
C TYR A 214 -0.74 24.72 2.87
N PRO A 215 -0.74 23.92 1.77
CA PRO A 215 -1.97 23.56 1.06
C PRO A 215 -3.02 22.86 1.94
N THR A 216 -2.59 22.05 2.91
CA THR A 216 -3.48 21.35 3.85
C THR A 216 -4.19 22.29 4.82
N ARG A 217 -3.66 23.51 5.03
CA ARG A 217 -4.16 24.55 5.94
C ARG A 217 -3.91 25.93 5.35
N SER A 218 -4.61 26.25 4.27
CA SER A 218 -4.46 27.52 3.53
C SER A 218 -4.93 28.75 4.30
N ASP A 219 -5.71 28.55 5.36
CA ASP A 219 -6.24 29.58 6.25
C ASP A 219 -5.20 30.14 7.23
N VAL A 220 -4.16 29.36 7.54
CA VAL A 220 -3.12 29.76 8.49
C VAL A 220 -1.87 30.23 7.73
N LYS A 221 -1.62 31.54 7.74
CA LYS A 221 -0.37 32.11 7.22
C LYS A 221 0.80 31.75 8.15
N ILE A 222 1.81 31.07 7.60
CA ILE A 222 3.03 30.68 8.32
C ILE A 222 4.13 31.71 8.16
N LEU A 223 4.30 32.26 6.95
CA LEU A 223 5.22 33.35 6.66
C LEU A 223 4.43 34.60 6.27
N ASN A 224 4.83 35.73 6.84
CA ASN A 224 4.12 37.01 6.78
C ASN A 224 5.05 38.12 6.25
N GLY A 225 5.58 37.96 5.04
CA GLY A 225 6.40 38.98 4.40
C GLY A 225 7.84 39.00 4.89
N ILE A 226 8.50 37.83 4.88
CA ILE A 226 9.92 37.74 5.29
C ILE A 226 10.84 38.29 4.19
N THR A 227 11.83 39.07 4.62
CA THR A 227 12.89 39.59 3.73
C THR A 227 14.24 39.42 4.41
N PHE A 228 15.12 38.61 3.83
CA PHE A 228 16.50 38.45 4.30
C PHE A 228 17.42 38.04 3.16
N GLU A 229 18.73 38.13 3.41
CA GLU A 229 19.76 37.84 2.44
C GLU A 229 20.86 36.97 3.08
N VAL A 230 21.44 36.09 2.27
CA VAL A 230 22.62 35.27 2.61
C VAL A 230 23.69 35.56 1.57
N GLY A 231 24.84 36.06 2.03
CA GLY A 231 26.00 36.32 1.20
C GLY A 231 26.80 35.06 0.87
N SER A 232 27.84 35.25 0.04
CA SER A 232 28.73 34.16 -0.36
C SER A 232 29.63 33.77 0.79
N SER A 233 29.73 32.46 1.07
CA SER A 233 30.51 31.92 2.19
C SER A 233 30.10 32.49 3.56
N GLU A 234 28.85 32.94 3.69
CA GLU A 234 28.28 33.46 4.95
C GLU A 234 27.50 32.37 5.66
N THR A 235 27.71 32.22 6.97
CA THR A 235 26.91 31.36 7.83
C THR A 235 25.87 32.19 8.58
N ILE A 236 24.59 31.98 8.27
CA ILE A 236 23.47 32.64 8.94
C ILE A 236 22.69 31.69 9.86
N ALA A 237 22.15 32.22 10.96
CA ALA A 237 21.24 31.50 11.84
C ALA A 237 19.81 32.02 11.72
N LEU A 238 18.83 31.12 11.61
CA LEU A 238 17.42 31.41 11.81
C LEU A 238 17.02 30.93 13.21
N VAL A 239 16.62 31.85 14.08
CA VAL A 239 16.30 31.58 15.50
C VAL A 239 14.89 32.07 15.81
N GLY A 240 14.16 31.38 16.67
CA GLY A 240 12.82 31.79 17.06
C GLY A 240 12.03 30.67 17.70
N ASN A 241 10.83 30.98 18.18
CA ASN A 241 9.94 30.00 18.80
C ASN A 241 9.54 28.87 17.84
N SER A 242 9.13 27.73 18.37
CA SER A 242 8.57 26.64 17.56
C SER A 242 7.34 27.13 16.79
N GLY A 243 7.23 26.78 15.51
CA GLY A 243 6.14 27.22 14.64
C GLY A 243 6.31 28.61 13.99
N SER A 244 7.43 29.31 14.19
CA SER A 244 7.67 30.63 13.57
C SER A 244 8.01 30.60 12.07
N GLY A 245 8.05 29.42 11.44
CA GLY A 245 8.29 29.24 10.00
C GLY A 245 9.74 28.98 9.58
N LYS A 246 10.65 28.68 10.53
CA LYS A 246 12.09 28.45 10.24
C LYS A 246 12.32 27.34 9.21
N SER A 247 11.81 26.12 9.45
CA SER A 247 11.96 24.98 8.54
C SER A 247 11.24 25.21 7.21
N THR A 248 10.17 26.00 7.22
CA THR A 248 9.45 26.42 6.00
C THR A 248 10.38 27.19 5.05
N CYS A 249 11.30 28.03 5.57
CA CYS A 249 12.27 28.73 4.72
C CYS A 249 13.19 27.76 3.95
N ILE A 250 13.63 26.68 4.58
CA ILE A 250 14.44 25.63 3.93
C ILE A 250 13.61 24.90 2.86
N GLN A 251 12.34 24.60 3.15
CA GLN A 251 11.44 23.93 2.21
C GLN A 251 11.12 24.79 0.97
N LEU A 252 11.00 26.11 1.13
CA LEU A 252 10.84 27.03 0.01
C LEU A 252 12.11 27.16 -0.82
N LEU A 253 13.29 27.22 -0.17
CA LEU A 253 14.57 27.31 -0.89
C LEU A 253 14.91 26.04 -1.68
N THR A 254 14.48 24.88 -1.18
CA THR A 254 14.61 23.58 -1.89
C THR A 254 13.49 23.36 -2.92
N ARG A 255 12.59 24.33 -3.06
CA ARG A 255 11.41 24.32 -3.93
C ARG A 255 10.61 23.03 -3.76
N LEU A 256 10.38 22.64 -2.49
CA LEU A 256 9.38 21.64 -2.10
C LEU A 256 7.98 22.25 -2.09
N TYR A 257 7.92 23.56 -1.85
CA TYR A 257 6.72 24.38 -1.99
C TYR A 257 7.09 25.68 -2.70
N GLU A 258 6.09 26.34 -3.29
CA GLU A 258 6.22 27.66 -3.89
C GLU A 258 5.62 28.73 -2.96
N PRO A 259 6.20 29.94 -2.90
CA PRO A 259 5.65 31.02 -2.08
C PRO A 259 4.26 31.45 -2.58
N THR A 260 3.38 31.85 -1.66
CA THR A 260 2.03 32.35 -2.02
C THR A 260 2.10 33.78 -2.56
N GLU A 261 2.95 34.61 -1.96
CA GLU A 261 3.26 35.97 -2.41
C GLU A 261 4.75 36.25 -2.15
N GLY A 262 5.32 37.23 -2.84
CA GLY A 262 6.74 37.54 -2.77
C GLY A 262 7.59 36.61 -3.63
N GLN A 263 8.91 36.84 -3.62
CA GLN A 263 9.84 36.17 -4.54
C GLN A 263 11.14 35.79 -3.83
N ILE A 264 11.76 34.71 -4.31
CA ILE A 264 13.07 34.24 -3.85
C ILE A 264 14.04 34.35 -5.02
N PHE A 265 15.20 34.96 -4.77
CA PHE A 265 16.23 35.22 -5.75
C PHE A 265 17.53 34.47 -5.42
N LEU A 266 18.17 33.91 -6.44
CA LEU A 266 19.50 33.32 -6.42
C LEU A 266 20.38 34.10 -7.39
N ASP A 267 21.40 34.78 -6.87
CA ASP A 267 22.29 35.69 -7.60
C ASP A 267 21.54 36.77 -8.42
N GLY A 268 20.38 37.19 -7.92
CA GLY A 268 19.53 38.21 -8.54
C GLY A 268 18.53 37.68 -9.58
N LEU A 269 18.56 36.39 -9.92
CA LEU A 269 17.56 35.72 -10.76
C LEU A 269 16.51 35.02 -9.90
N LEU A 270 15.27 34.94 -10.38
CA LEU A 270 14.20 34.23 -9.67
C LEU A 270 14.52 32.74 -9.55
N ILE A 271 14.21 32.15 -8.39
CA ILE A 271 14.40 30.72 -8.16
C ILE A 271 13.64 29.84 -9.19
N ASP A 272 12.47 30.32 -9.64
CA ASP A 272 11.61 29.64 -10.61
C ASP A 272 12.22 29.57 -12.03
N SER A 273 13.24 30.39 -12.31
CA SER A 273 13.92 30.41 -13.61
C SER A 273 14.94 29.28 -13.78
N TYR A 274 15.38 28.67 -12.67
CA TYR A 274 16.39 27.61 -12.68
C TYR A 274 15.78 26.23 -12.86
N ASN A 275 16.55 25.32 -13.47
CA ASN A 275 16.18 23.92 -13.51
C ASN A 275 16.17 23.32 -12.10
N LEU A 276 15.08 22.64 -11.73
CA LEU A 276 14.90 22.09 -10.38
C LEU A 276 15.93 21.03 -9.98
N ASN A 277 16.35 20.17 -10.92
CA ASN A 277 17.37 19.17 -10.65
C ASN A 277 18.72 19.85 -10.40
N TRP A 278 19.10 20.80 -11.26
CA TRP A 278 20.31 21.58 -11.08
C TRP A 278 20.30 22.37 -9.77
N LEU A 279 19.19 23.04 -9.44
CA LEU A 279 19.02 23.79 -8.19
C LEU A 279 19.23 22.87 -6.98
N ARG A 280 18.56 21.71 -6.99
CA ARG A 280 18.71 20.72 -5.92
C ARG A 280 20.13 20.18 -5.90
N ASP A 281 20.82 20.05 -7.03
CA ASP A 281 22.23 19.65 -7.10
C ASP A 281 23.19 20.68 -6.48
N GLN A 282 22.83 21.96 -6.47
CA GLN A 282 23.61 23.02 -5.80
C GLN A 282 23.30 23.16 -4.30
N ILE A 283 22.34 22.41 -3.75
CA ILE A 283 21.91 22.49 -2.35
C ILE A 283 22.10 21.12 -1.66
N ALA A 284 22.74 21.14 -0.49
CA ALA A 284 22.77 20.01 0.43
C ALA A 284 21.92 20.33 1.66
N VAL A 285 21.13 19.36 2.11
CA VAL A 285 20.18 19.53 3.23
C VAL A 285 20.42 18.47 4.29
N LEU A 286 20.50 18.89 5.54
CA LEU A 286 20.43 18.03 6.71
C LEU A 286 19.12 18.36 7.46
N ASN A 287 18.16 17.43 7.43
CA ASN A 287 16.87 17.58 8.10
C ASN A 287 16.99 17.31 9.62
N GLN A 288 16.04 17.85 10.39
CA GLN A 288 15.93 17.64 11.85
C GLN A 288 15.90 16.14 12.21
N GLU A 289 15.07 15.36 11.52
CA GLU A 289 15.09 13.90 11.63
C GLU A 289 15.89 13.28 10.47
N ALA A 290 17.02 12.66 10.80
CA ALA A 290 17.87 11.97 9.84
C ALA A 290 17.24 10.64 9.39
N VAL A 291 16.56 10.65 8.24
CA VAL A 291 15.97 9.46 7.63
C VAL A 291 17.01 8.72 6.77
N LEU A 292 17.25 7.45 7.10
CA LEU A 292 18.06 6.53 6.31
C LEU A 292 17.14 5.52 5.61
N PHE A 293 17.45 5.20 4.35
CA PHE A 293 16.69 4.25 3.56
C PHE A 293 17.11 2.81 3.84
N THR A 294 16.22 1.86 3.55
CA THR A 294 16.42 0.41 3.75
C THR A 294 17.45 -0.17 2.77
N LYS A 295 18.73 0.14 3.00
CA LYS A 295 19.90 -0.13 2.15
C LYS A 295 21.17 -0.20 3.01
N SER A 296 22.32 -0.52 2.42
CA SER A 296 23.61 -0.43 3.14
C SER A 296 23.97 1.01 3.55
N ILE A 297 24.84 1.18 4.55
CA ILE A 297 25.40 2.50 4.92
C ILE A 297 26.08 3.14 3.69
N ARG A 298 26.83 2.35 2.93
CA ARG A 298 27.48 2.76 1.68
C ARG A 298 26.49 3.40 0.71
N GLU A 299 25.41 2.70 0.38
CA GLU A 299 24.38 3.16 -0.56
C GLU A 299 23.65 4.39 -0.01
N ASN A 300 23.38 4.42 1.30
CA ASN A 300 22.79 5.57 1.95
C ASN A 300 23.64 6.83 1.82
N ILE A 301 24.98 6.76 1.88
CA ILE A 301 25.85 7.92 1.65
C ILE A 301 25.90 8.25 0.14
N ARG A 302 26.00 7.24 -0.74
CA ARG A 302 26.01 7.42 -2.20
C ARG A 302 24.73 8.03 -2.77
N ASP A 303 23.59 7.91 -2.08
CA ASP A 303 22.36 8.60 -2.50
C ASP A 303 22.55 10.14 -2.61
N GLY A 304 23.57 10.73 -1.96
CA GLY A 304 23.93 12.14 -2.12
C GLY A 304 24.71 12.49 -3.40
N LYS A 305 25.48 11.52 -3.94
CA LYS A 305 26.22 11.61 -5.21
C LYS A 305 26.37 10.20 -5.80
N PRO A 306 25.50 9.78 -6.73
CA PRO A 306 25.45 8.40 -7.22
C PRO A 306 26.76 7.89 -7.85
N ASP A 307 27.50 8.79 -8.51
CA ASP A 307 28.77 8.49 -9.19
C ASP A 307 29.99 8.58 -8.25
N ALA A 308 29.79 8.72 -6.94
CA ALA A 308 30.89 8.88 -6.01
C ALA A 308 31.76 7.62 -5.87
N THR A 309 33.07 7.82 -5.90
CA THR A 309 34.03 6.74 -5.66
C THR A 309 34.06 6.33 -4.17
N ASP A 310 34.52 5.12 -3.86
CA ASP A 310 34.67 4.68 -2.47
C ASP A 310 35.63 5.58 -1.66
N ASN A 311 36.60 6.22 -2.33
CA ASN A 311 37.49 7.18 -1.69
C ASN A 311 36.74 8.47 -1.30
N GLU A 312 35.94 9.03 -2.20
CA GLU A 312 35.10 10.22 -1.90
C GLU A 312 34.10 9.92 -0.78
N LEU A 313 33.56 8.71 -0.75
CA LEU A 313 32.66 8.26 0.31
C LEU A 313 33.37 8.18 1.67
N CYS A 314 34.59 7.63 1.70
CA CYS A 314 35.39 7.58 2.92
C CYS A 314 35.81 8.97 3.39
N GLU A 315 36.15 9.87 2.48
CA GLU A 315 36.45 11.28 2.79
C GLU A 315 35.24 11.98 3.40
N ALA A 316 34.07 11.89 2.78
CA ALA A 316 32.84 12.49 3.31
C ALA A 316 32.46 11.90 4.68
N ALA A 317 32.65 10.60 4.88
CA ALA A 317 32.42 9.96 6.17
C ALA A 317 33.43 10.43 7.25
N LYS A 318 34.68 10.71 6.90
CA LYS A 318 35.66 11.30 7.84
C LYS A 318 35.36 12.76 8.15
N GLU A 319 34.91 13.52 7.15
CA GLU A 319 34.49 14.91 7.33
C GLU A 319 33.30 15.00 8.30
N ALA A 320 32.32 14.10 8.16
CA ALA A 320 31.17 13.98 9.06
C ALA A 320 31.46 13.28 10.41
N ASN A 321 32.71 12.89 10.66
CA ASN A 321 33.13 12.09 11.82
C ASN A 321 32.36 10.76 12.00
N ALA A 322 31.95 10.16 10.88
CA ALA A 322 31.21 8.90 10.83
C ALA A 322 32.11 7.67 10.59
N HIS A 323 33.29 7.87 10.01
CA HIS A 323 34.16 6.77 9.59
C HIS A 323 34.52 5.80 10.71
N ASP A 324 34.93 6.32 11.88
CA ASP A 324 35.47 5.49 12.96
C ASP A 324 34.41 4.54 13.54
N PHE A 325 33.18 5.02 13.76
CA PHE A 325 32.10 4.16 14.26
C PHE A 325 31.61 3.20 13.17
N ILE A 326 31.56 3.62 11.90
CA ILE A 326 31.20 2.74 10.79
C ILE A 326 32.20 1.58 10.73
N MET A 327 33.51 1.85 10.85
CA MET A 327 34.55 0.82 10.83
C MET A 327 34.50 -0.12 12.03
N ALA A 328 33.93 0.32 13.16
CA ALA A 328 33.70 -0.53 14.33
C ALA A 328 32.53 -1.52 14.15
N LEU A 329 31.65 -1.30 13.16
CA LEU A 329 30.54 -2.22 12.87
C LEU A 329 31.06 -3.52 12.24
N PRO A 330 30.42 -4.69 12.52
CA PRO A 330 30.88 -5.99 12.00
C PRO A 330 30.97 -6.09 10.47
N LYS A 331 30.11 -5.36 9.75
CA LYS A 331 30.08 -5.32 8.27
C LYS A 331 30.52 -3.97 7.70
N GLN A 332 31.05 -3.07 8.54
CA GLN A 332 31.53 -1.76 8.14
C GLN A 332 30.50 -1.00 7.28
N TYR A 333 30.91 -0.46 6.12
CA TYR A 333 30.04 0.25 5.18
C TYR A 333 28.93 -0.63 4.56
N ASP A 334 29.09 -1.95 4.58
CA ASP A 334 28.10 -2.90 4.03
C ASP A 334 27.08 -3.35 5.10
N THR A 335 27.09 -2.71 6.27
CA THR A 335 26.04 -2.86 7.27
C THR A 335 24.71 -2.40 6.70
N TYR A 336 23.69 -3.25 6.76
CA TYR A 336 22.37 -3.02 6.19
C TYR A 336 21.46 -2.33 7.21
N ILE A 337 20.84 -1.23 6.82
CA ILE A 337 19.89 -0.46 7.63
C ILE A 337 18.47 -0.89 7.25
N ASN A 338 17.62 -1.22 8.24
CA ASN A 338 16.21 -1.54 8.02
C ASN A 338 15.29 -0.30 8.13
N GLU A 339 14.00 -0.43 7.82
CA GLU A 339 13.01 0.68 7.69
C GLU A 339 12.92 1.67 8.87
N CYS A 340 13.40 1.29 10.04
CA CYS A 340 13.38 2.19 11.21
C CYS A 340 14.78 2.60 11.70
N GLY A 341 15.87 2.18 11.02
CA GLY A 341 17.25 2.54 11.39
C GLY A 341 17.62 2.24 12.85
N ILE A 342 16.95 1.25 13.45
CA ILE A 342 16.90 1.00 14.90
C ILE A 342 18.25 0.61 15.48
N ASP A 343 19.13 0.02 14.67
CA ASP A 343 20.44 -0.46 15.13
C ASP A 343 21.46 0.68 15.31
N LEU A 344 21.08 1.94 15.01
CA LEU A 344 21.93 3.12 15.12
C LEU A 344 21.33 4.14 16.10
N SER A 345 22.20 4.74 16.92
CA SER A 345 21.84 5.87 17.77
C SER A 345 21.38 7.08 16.95
N GLY A 346 20.63 8.00 17.57
CA GLY A 346 20.22 9.26 16.93
C GLY A 346 21.41 10.03 16.33
N GLY A 347 22.52 10.09 17.06
CA GLY A 347 23.73 10.75 16.57
C GLY A 347 24.46 10.04 15.45
N GLU A 348 24.50 8.70 15.44
CA GLU A 348 25.06 7.95 14.32
C GLU A 348 24.25 8.16 13.04
N ARG A 349 22.91 8.14 13.14
CA ARG A 349 22.04 8.43 12.00
C ARG A 349 22.29 9.84 11.45
N GLN A 350 22.43 10.82 12.35
CA GLN A 350 22.72 12.20 11.97
C GLN A 350 24.09 12.36 11.30
N ARG A 351 25.13 11.66 11.78
CA ARG A 351 26.46 11.65 11.14
C ARG A 351 26.44 11.02 9.75
N ILE A 352 25.68 9.95 9.53
CA ILE A 352 25.52 9.34 8.19
C ILE A 352 24.76 10.29 7.26
N ALA A 353 23.70 10.94 7.74
CA ALA A 353 22.98 11.94 6.97
C ALA A 353 23.85 13.17 6.65
N LEU A 354 24.70 13.61 7.57
CA LEU A 354 25.69 14.65 7.31
C LEU A 354 26.70 14.20 6.25
N ALA A 355 27.23 12.98 6.31
CA ALA A 355 28.10 12.45 5.26
C ALA A 355 27.42 12.43 3.88
N ARG A 356 26.13 12.05 3.81
CA ARG A 356 25.30 12.12 2.60
C ARG A 356 25.17 13.56 2.07
N ALA A 357 25.08 14.55 2.95
CA ALA A 357 25.05 15.96 2.54
C ALA A 357 26.42 16.45 2.04
N LEU A 358 27.52 16.02 2.68
CA LEU A 358 28.87 16.51 2.38
C LEU A 358 29.47 15.93 1.09
N ILE A 359 29.15 14.68 0.75
CA ILE A 359 29.67 14.02 -0.47
C ILE A 359 29.29 14.78 -1.76
N LYS A 360 28.22 15.58 -1.69
CA LYS A 360 27.70 16.37 -2.79
C LYS A 360 28.55 17.60 -3.13
N LYS A 361 29.38 18.08 -2.18
CA LYS A 361 30.29 19.25 -2.34
C LYS A 361 29.58 20.49 -2.93
N THR A 362 28.45 20.88 -2.34
CA THR A 362 27.61 22.00 -2.79
C THR A 362 28.05 23.36 -2.25
N SER A 363 27.66 24.45 -2.92
CA SER A 363 27.91 25.82 -2.44
C SER A 363 26.96 26.26 -1.32
N ILE A 364 25.74 25.71 -1.29
CA ILE A 364 24.73 25.98 -0.26
C ILE A 364 24.54 24.76 0.63
N LEU A 365 24.60 24.97 1.95
CA LEU A 365 24.33 23.97 2.97
C LEU A 365 23.19 24.43 3.88
N LEU A 366 22.13 23.64 3.97
CA LEU A 366 20.94 23.91 4.80
C LEU A 366 20.91 22.92 5.97
N LEU A 367 20.94 23.43 7.19
CA LEU A 367 21.01 22.63 8.41
C LEU A 367 19.79 22.91 9.29
N ASP A 368 18.85 21.97 9.34
CA ASP A 368 17.68 22.06 10.21
C ASP A 368 17.94 21.33 11.53
N GLU A 369 18.19 22.07 12.60
CA GLU A 369 18.49 21.55 13.94
C GLU A 369 19.51 20.39 13.98
N PRO A 370 20.73 20.60 13.47
CA PRO A 370 21.71 19.53 13.27
C PRO A 370 22.27 18.93 14.58
N THR A 371 21.81 19.39 15.75
CA THR A 371 22.25 18.94 17.07
C THR A 371 21.12 18.60 18.03
N SER A 372 19.85 18.61 17.60
CA SER A 372 18.71 18.41 18.51
C SER A 372 18.63 16.98 19.07
N ALA A 373 18.99 15.97 18.28
CA ALA A 373 18.89 14.55 18.64
C ALA A 373 20.14 13.97 19.34
N LEU A 374 21.06 14.82 19.83
CA LEU A 374 22.38 14.43 20.34
C LEU A 374 22.52 14.61 21.85
N ASP A 375 23.15 13.63 22.48
CA ASP A 375 23.74 13.73 23.82
C ASP A 375 24.97 14.66 23.82
N ASN A 376 25.28 15.25 24.97
CA ASN A 376 26.31 16.29 25.11
C ASN A 376 27.72 15.83 24.67
N ALA A 377 28.05 14.53 24.80
CA ALA A 377 29.34 13.98 24.38
C ALA A 377 29.42 13.89 22.85
N ASN A 378 28.38 13.35 22.18
CA ASN A 378 28.32 13.31 20.73
C ASN A 378 28.07 14.68 20.09
N GLU A 379 27.47 15.64 20.79
CA GLU A 379 27.25 17.00 20.29
C GLU A 379 28.55 17.69 19.91
N ARG A 380 29.59 17.62 20.76
CA ARG A 380 30.89 18.25 20.49
C ARG A 380 31.54 17.66 19.23
N ILE A 381 31.50 16.34 19.10
CA ILE A 381 32.00 15.59 17.95
C ILE A 381 31.30 16.06 16.65
N ILE A 382 29.98 16.21 16.68
CA ILE A 382 29.22 16.63 15.49
C ILE A 382 29.39 18.12 15.23
N GLN A 383 29.52 18.96 16.26
CA GLN A 383 29.86 20.38 16.08
C GLN A 383 31.20 20.58 15.37
N GLU A 384 32.23 19.82 15.72
CA GLU A 384 33.52 19.88 15.01
C GLU A 384 33.42 19.46 13.53
N ALA A 385 32.53 18.49 13.23
CA ALA A 385 32.22 18.12 11.86
C ALA A 385 31.43 19.22 11.12
N LEU A 386 30.47 19.85 11.80
CA LEU A 386 29.68 20.96 11.25
C LEU A 386 30.53 22.20 11.00
N ASP A 387 31.42 22.58 11.91
CA ASP A 387 32.31 23.74 11.73
C ASP A 387 33.21 23.56 10.48
N ARG A 388 33.74 22.33 10.28
CA ARG A 388 34.49 21.99 9.07
C ARG A 388 33.62 22.03 7.82
N ALA A 389 32.42 21.47 7.89
CA ALA A 389 31.45 21.45 6.80
C ALA A 389 31.00 22.85 6.36
N CYS A 390 30.88 23.79 7.31
CA CYS A 390 30.45 25.16 7.05
C CYS A 390 31.54 26.03 6.39
N SER A 391 32.80 25.60 6.43
CA SER A 391 33.91 26.37 5.88
C SER A 391 33.80 26.49 4.35
N ASN A 392 33.91 27.72 3.83
CA ASN A 392 33.83 28.06 2.40
C ASN A 392 32.49 27.75 1.72
N ARG A 393 31.37 27.72 2.46
CA ARG A 393 30.03 27.51 1.93
C ARG A 393 29.06 28.54 2.48
N SER A 394 28.02 28.86 1.74
CA SER A 394 26.91 29.65 2.26
C SER A 394 25.99 28.72 3.05
N VAL A 395 25.81 29.01 4.34
CA VAL A 395 25.13 28.08 5.26
C VAL A 395 23.93 28.77 5.89
N ILE A 396 22.78 28.09 5.86
CA ILE A 396 21.59 28.48 6.62
C ILE A 396 21.35 27.45 7.71
N ILE A 397 21.51 27.87 8.97
CA ILE A 397 21.35 27.01 10.12
C ILE A 397 20.10 27.40 10.89
N ILE A 398 19.18 26.47 11.08
CA ILE A 398 18.12 26.57 12.08
C ILE A 398 18.67 25.93 13.35
N ALA A 399 18.93 26.75 14.36
CA ALA A 399 19.52 26.27 15.59
C ALA A 399 18.69 26.71 16.79
N HIS A 400 18.44 25.73 17.66
CA HIS A 400 17.91 25.96 19.00
C HIS A 400 19.02 25.98 20.06
N ARG A 401 20.26 25.56 19.76
CA ARG A 401 21.40 25.56 20.69
C ARG A 401 22.27 26.81 20.56
N LEU A 402 22.51 27.50 21.68
CA LEU A 402 23.32 28.73 21.75
C LEU A 402 24.74 28.55 21.21
N SER A 403 25.35 27.39 21.45
CA SER A 403 26.68 26.99 20.98
C SER A 403 26.82 27.12 19.46
N THR A 404 25.80 26.69 18.72
CA THR A 404 25.75 26.77 17.25
C THR A 404 25.45 28.19 16.78
N VAL A 405 24.48 28.87 17.41
CA VAL A 405 24.05 30.22 17.00
C VAL A 405 25.16 31.26 17.18
N ARG A 406 25.95 31.16 18.24
CA ARG A 406 27.04 32.13 18.55
C ARG A 406 28.11 32.24 17.48
N ARG A 407 28.30 31.19 16.68
CA ARG A 407 29.35 31.11 15.66
C ARG A 407 28.91 31.63 14.29
N CYS A 408 27.63 31.91 14.11
CA CYS A 408 27.10 32.43 12.86
C CYS A 408 27.50 33.90 12.67
N ASN A 409 27.79 34.28 11.42
CA ASN A 409 28.12 35.65 11.04
C ASN A 409 26.94 36.61 11.29
N ARG A 410 25.72 36.11 11.04
CA ARG A 410 24.49 36.87 11.18
C ARG A 410 23.36 35.99 11.69
N ILE A 411 22.51 36.58 12.52
CA ILE A 411 21.38 35.91 13.15
C ILE A 411 20.11 36.69 12.76
N TYR A 412 19.11 35.95 12.30
CA TYR A 412 17.76 36.45 12.03
C TYR A 412 16.79 35.83 13.02
N VAL A 413 16.08 36.68 13.75
CA VAL A 413 15.09 36.25 14.74
C VAL A 413 13.71 36.29 14.12
N LEU A 414 13.06 35.13 14.04
CA LEU A 414 11.74 34.94 13.46
C LEU A 414 10.68 34.83 14.57
N GLU A 415 9.66 35.68 14.49
CA GLU A 415 8.51 35.69 15.39
C GLU A 415 7.23 35.87 14.56
N ASN A 416 6.25 34.97 14.73
CA ASN A 416 4.98 34.97 14.00
C ASN A 416 5.10 35.12 12.47
N GLY A 417 6.12 34.48 11.88
CA GLY A 417 6.33 34.52 10.42
C GLY A 417 6.97 35.81 9.91
N CYS A 418 7.47 36.68 10.78
CA CYS A 418 8.19 37.91 10.42
C CYS A 418 9.61 37.90 11.02
N ILE A 419 10.54 38.63 10.39
CA ILE A 419 11.87 38.87 10.97
C ILE A 419 11.79 40.11 11.87
N VAL A 420 11.95 39.91 13.18
CA VAL A 420 11.85 40.98 14.19
C VAL A 420 13.21 41.60 14.51
N GLU A 421 14.28 40.81 14.47
CA GLU A 421 15.62 41.28 14.77
C GLU A 421 16.67 40.66 13.84
N GLN A 422 17.72 41.42 13.56
CA GLN A 422 18.89 40.97 12.80
C GLN A 422 20.18 41.59 13.35
N GLY A 423 21.26 40.81 13.36
CA GLY A 423 22.57 41.25 13.82
C GLY A 423 23.53 40.09 14.10
N ASP A 424 24.72 40.38 14.60
CA ASP A 424 25.62 39.38 15.19
C ASP A 424 25.21 39.09 16.65
N HIS A 425 25.86 38.10 17.28
CA HIS A 425 25.54 37.73 18.66
C HIS A 425 25.73 38.90 19.64
N ALA A 426 26.81 39.67 19.52
CA ALA A 426 27.14 40.75 20.45
C ALA A 426 26.14 41.92 20.35
N THR A 427 25.73 42.29 19.14
CA THR A 427 24.76 43.36 18.87
C THR A 427 23.34 42.97 19.27
N LEU A 428 22.95 41.70 19.14
CA LEU A 428 21.63 41.25 19.58
C LEU A 428 21.56 41.06 21.10
N MET A 429 22.66 40.70 21.76
CA MET A 429 22.71 40.62 23.23
C MET A 429 22.68 41.99 23.92
N SER A 430 23.22 43.03 23.27
CA SER A 430 23.16 44.40 23.82
C SER A 430 21.77 45.02 23.68
N LYS A 431 20.95 44.53 22.73
CA LYS A 431 19.54 44.87 22.61
C LYS A 431 18.73 44.07 23.64
N ASN A 432 17.77 44.72 24.31
CA ASN A 432 16.78 44.03 25.16
C ASN A 432 15.66 43.42 24.30
N GLY A 433 16.07 42.57 23.37
CA GLY A 433 15.27 42.01 22.29
C GLY A 433 14.68 40.63 22.54
N SER A 434 13.97 40.10 21.53
CA SER A 434 13.48 38.72 21.51
C SER A 434 14.65 37.71 21.53
N TYR A 435 15.77 38.02 20.85
CA TYR A 435 16.97 37.19 20.87
C TYR A 435 17.52 37.00 22.30
N ARG A 436 17.72 38.10 23.03
CA ARG A 436 18.29 38.07 24.38
C ARG A 436 17.43 37.24 25.32
N ARG A 437 16.09 37.37 25.25
CA ARG A 437 15.16 36.53 26.02
C ARG A 437 15.33 35.05 25.70
N LEU A 438 15.48 34.67 24.43
CA LEU A 438 15.70 33.29 24.04
C LEU A 438 17.01 32.74 24.62
N VAL A 439 18.07 33.55 24.59
CA VAL A 439 19.37 33.19 25.16
C VAL A 439 19.29 33.03 26.68
N GLU A 440 18.66 33.97 27.39
CA GLU A 440 18.50 33.95 28.85
C GLU A 440 17.69 32.72 29.31
N LEU A 441 16.58 32.43 28.62
CA LEU A 441 15.77 31.24 28.90
C LEU A 441 16.58 29.96 28.68
N GLN A 442 17.41 29.90 27.64
CA GLN A 442 18.24 28.74 27.37
C GLN A 442 19.38 28.57 28.39
N SER A 443 20.00 29.66 28.83
CA SER A 443 21.03 29.60 29.89
C SER A 443 20.45 29.13 31.22
N MET A 444 19.22 29.54 31.56
CA MET A 444 18.55 29.07 32.78
C MET A 444 18.29 27.56 32.76
N ILE A 445 17.90 27.00 31.61
CA ILE A 445 17.69 25.56 31.43
C ILE A 445 19.02 24.79 31.61
N LEU A 446 20.10 25.30 31.03
CA LEU A 446 21.43 24.68 31.18
C LEU A 446 21.94 24.74 32.63
N GLU A 447 21.63 25.81 33.36
CA GLU A 447 21.99 25.93 34.79
C GLU A 447 21.17 25.00 35.68
N SER A 448 19.88 24.76 35.37
CA SER A 448 19.07 23.77 36.09
C SER A 448 19.52 22.33 35.84
N ASP A 449 19.89 21.97 34.62
CA ASP A 449 20.38 20.61 34.30
C ASP A 449 21.72 20.28 35.01
N VAL A 450 22.56 21.30 35.22
CA VAL A 450 23.82 21.17 35.98
C VAL A 450 23.56 21.16 37.50
N ALA A 451 22.52 21.84 37.98
CA ALA A 451 22.14 21.79 39.39
C ALA A 451 21.53 20.43 39.79
N ASP A 452 20.72 19.82 38.92
CA ASP A 452 20.09 18.51 39.17
C ASP A 452 21.08 17.34 39.05
N SER A 453 22.13 17.45 38.22
CA SER A 453 23.18 16.42 38.11
C SER A 453 24.14 16.37 39.30
N ASN A 454 24.19 17.43 40.12
CA ASN A 454 24.96 17.46 41.38
C ASN A 454 24.23 16.83 42.57
N TYR A 455 23.00 16.33 42.38
CA TYR A 455 22.23 15.57 43.39
C TYR A 455 22.39 14.05 43.28
N PHE A 456 23.41 13.54 42.57
CA PHE A 456 23.80 12.14 42.71
C PHE A 456 24.65 11.96 43.98
N ASP A 457 23.97 11.53 45.04
CA ASP A 457 24.54 11.12 46.31
C ASP A 457 25.73 10.14 46.12
N PRO A 458 26.95 10.42 46.64
CA PRO A 458 28.10 9.51 46.54
C PRO A 458 27.96 8.25 47.43
N GLY A 459 26.76 7.95 47.92
CA GLY A 459 26.49 6.99 49.00
C GLY A 459 26.02 5.58 48.59
N LEU A 460 26.06 5.20 47.31
CA LEU A 460 25.53 3.89 46.87
C LEU A 460 26.51 3.04 46.04
N ASN A 461 27.79 3.05 46.43
CA ASN A 461 28.80 2.09 45.96
C ASN A 461 29.33 1.21 47.10
N LYS A 462 28.44 0.52 47.83
CA LYS A 462 28.80 -0.62 48.68
C LYS A 462 27.66 -1.62 48.76
N ILE A 463 27.57 -2.50 47.75
CA ILE A 463 26.97 -3.82 47.92
C ILE A 463 27.96 -4.83 47.34
N ASP A 464 28.76 -5.36 48.26
CA ASP A 464 29.36 -6.69 48.34
C ASP A 464 29.67 -7.42 47.02
N GLN A 465 30.92 -7.25 46.58
CA GLN A 465 31.66 -8.30 45.89
C GLN A 465 32.04 -9.38 46.91
N GLU A 466 31.21 -10.40 47.09
CA GLU A 466 31.69 -11.71 47.53
C GLU A 466 30.63 -12.81 47.28
N ASN A 467 31.09 -13.91 46.67
CA ASN A 467 30.44 -15.22 46.54
C ASN A 467 29.32 -15.40 45.50
N VAL A 468 29.70 -15.66 44.24
CA VAL A 468 29.17 -16.84 43.52
C VAL A 468 30.29 -17.50 42.72
N SER A 469 30.75 -18.62 43.24
CA SER A 469 31.66 -19.56 42.62
C SER A 469 31.13 -20.11 41.29
N THR A 470 32.03 -20.13 40.32
CA THR A 470 32.10 -21.01 39.15
C THR A 470 31.45 -22.39 39.33
N GLN A 471 30.38 -22.65 38.56
CA GLN A 471 30.12 -23.98 38.03
C GLN A 471 29.87 -23.90 36.52
N SER A 472 30.86 -24.39 35.78
CA SER A 472 30.83 -24.61 34.35
C SER A 472 29.85 -25.72 34.00
N HIS A 473 28.80 -25.40 33.25
CA HIS A 473 28.11 -26.37 32.40
C HIS A 473 28.29 -25.94 30.94
N GLY A 474 29.01 -26.79 30.20
CA GLY A 474 29.41 -26.56 28.83
C GLY A 474 28.21 -26.45 27.89
N ILE A 475 28.12 -25.31 27.22
CA ILE A 475 27.31 -25.14 26.02
C ILE A 475 28.25 -25.41 24.83
N PRO A 476 27.91 -26.31 23.89
CA PRO A 476 28.83 -26.70 22.84
C PRO A 476 29.08 -25.54 21.87
N LYS A 477 30.36 -25.25 21.64
CA LYS A 477 30.84 -24.41 20.54
C LYS A 477 30.32 -24.98 19.22
N ARG A 478 29.48 -24.24 18.51
CA ARG A 478 29.28 -24.43 17.07
C ARG A 478 30.00 -23.32 16.33
N HIS A 479 31.00 -23.73 15.57
CA HIS A 479 31.74 -22.92 14.62
C HIS A 479 30.78 -22.12 13.73
N PHE A 480 30.89 -20.80 13.78
CA PHE A 480 30.29 -19.91 12.81
C PHE A 480 31.31 -19.77 11.67
N SER A 481 31.20 -20.63 10.66
CA SER A 481 31.88 -20.42 9.38
C SER A 481 30.95 -19.60 8.50
N SER A 482 31.33 -18.34 8.32
CA SER A 482 30.85 -17.45 7.29
C SER A 482 31.22 -17.98 5.90
N SER A 483 30.22 -18.21 5.05
CA SER A 483 30.38 -18.13 3.61
C SER A 483 29.08 -17.60 3.02
N VAL A 484 29.09 -16.30 2.73
CA VAL A 484 28.18 -15.67 1.77
C VAL A 484 28.53 -16.22 0.40
N GLY A 485 27.55 -16.79 -0.30
CA GLY A 485 27.69 -17.25 -1.67
C GLY A 485 26.33 -17.68 -2.20
N LEU A 486 25.92 -17.06 -3.30
CA LEU A 486 24.78 -17.44 -4.15
C LEU A 486 24.68 -18.98 -4.29
N GLU A 487 23.76 -19.63 -3.58
CA GLU A 487 23.30 -20.95 -3.98
C GLU A 487 22.17 -20.77 -4.99
N THR A 488 22.59 -20.82 -6.25
CA THR A 488 21.79 -21.39 -7.33
C THR A 488 21.08 -22.64 -6.82
N LEU A 489 19.82 -22.78 -7.22
CA LEU A 489 18.97 -23.92 -6.92
C LEU A 489 19.69 -25.22 -7.27
N ASP A 490 20.35 -25.83 -6.29
CA ASP A 490 20.81 -27.21 -6.36
C ASP A 490 19.56 -28.10 -6.36
N ILE A 491 19.19 -28.47 -7.58
CA ILE A 491 18.29 -29.57 -7.86
C ILE A 491 19.06 -30.83 -7.45
N ASN A 492 18.89 -31.29 -6.20
CA ASN A 492 18.94 -32.72 -5.92
C ASN A 492 18.20 -33.13 -4.63
N GLN A 493 17.16 -33.93 -4.87
CA GLN A 493 16.69 -35.07 -4.07
C GLN A 493 16.21 -34.79 -2.63
N ASN A 494 14.92 -34.42 -2.51
CA ASN A 494 13.95 -35.05 -1.60
C ASN A 494 12.55 -34.42 -1.82
N GLU A 495 11.74 -34.99 -2.70
CA GLU A 495 10.38 -34.48 -3.02
C GLU A 495 9.28 -34.91 -2.03
N THR A 496 9.60 -35.67 -0.99
CA THR A 496 8.63 -36.23 -0.03
C THR A 496 8.16 -35.30 1.12
N PRO A 497 8.93 -34.33 1.66
CA PRO A 497 8.45 -33.46 2.76
C PRO A 497 7.49 -32.37 2.30
N LYS A 498 7.57 -31.91 1.03
CA LYS A 498 6.70 -30.85 0.49
C LYS A 498 5.24 -31.30 0.36
N LYS A 499 4.95 -32.57 0.03
CA LYS A 499 3.57 -33.09 -0.07
C LYS A 499 2.88 -33.21 1.29
N LYS A 500 3.55 -33.73 2.32
CA LYS A 500 3.00 -33.80 3.69
C LYS A 500 2.72 -32.42 4.27
N GLN A 501 3.61 -31.45 4.01
CA GLN A 501 3.42 -30.07 4.44
C GLN A 501 2.24 -29.40 3.74
N ARG A 502 2.11 -29.57 2.41
CA ARG A 502 0.95 -29.08 1.65
C ARG A 502 -0.37 -29.68 2.15
N PHE A 503 -0.42 -30.99 2.40
CA PHE A 503 -1.62 -31.65 2.91
C PHE A 503 -2.00 -31.14 4.30
N ARG A 504 -1.03 -30.94 5.19
CA ARG A 504 -1.25 -30.38 6.53
C ARG A 504 -1.82 -28.95 6.47
N VAL A 505 -1.32 -28.12 5.55
CA VAL A 505 -1.82 -26.75 5.34
C VAL A 505 -3.28 -26.78 4.86
N LEU A 506 -3.59 -27.57 3.84
CA LEU A 506 -4.96 -27.76 3.35
C LEU A 506 -5.91 -28.27 4.44
N TYR A 507 -5.49 -29.28 5.21
CA TYR A 507 -6.27 -29.80 6.34
C TYR A 507 -6.50 -28.75 7.42
N SER A 508 -5.49 -27.93 7.73
CA SER A 508 -5.64 -26.85 8.72
C SER A 508 -6.60 -25.75 8.27
N LEU A 509 -6.60 -25.39 6.98
CA LEU A 509 -7.55 -24.45 6.40
C LEU A 509 -8.98 -24.99 6.46
N PHE A 510 -9.13 -26.29 6.18
CA PHE A 510 -10.41 -26.97 6.27
C PHE A 510 -10.95 -27.02 7.70
N LEU A 511 -10.07 -27.28 8.67
CA LEU A 511 -10.43 -27.23 10.09
C LEU A 511 -10.78 -25.80 10.53
N MET A 512 -10.15 -24.79 9.94
CA MET A 512 -10.54 -23.39 10.18
C MET A 512 -11.94 -23.05 9.67
N SER A 513 -12.48 -23.78 8.68
CA SER A 513 -13.87 -23.68 8.21
C SER A 513 -14.87 -24.58 8.94
N ALA A 514 -14.43 -25.30 9.99
CA ALA A 514 -15.28 -26.24 10.72
C ALA A 514 -16.61 -25.66 11.28
N PRO A 515 -16.68 -24.44 11.83
CA PRO A 515 -17.96 -23.95 12.35
C PRO A 515 -18.97 -23.57 11.25
N GLU A 516 -18.52 -23.39 10.01
CA GLU A 516 -19.38 -23.11 8.86
C GLU A 516 -19.71 -24.38 8.03
N TRP A 517 -19.24 -25.56 8.44
CA TRP A 517 -19.48 -26.81 7.70
C TRP A 517 -20.95 -27.13 7.41
N PRO A 518 -21.92 -26.89 8.32
CA PRO A 518 -23.33 -27.07 8.00
C PRO A 518 -23.78 -26.20 6.82
N ILE A 519 -23.31 -24.94 6.77
CA ILE A 519 -23.61 -23.98 5.71
C ILE A 519 -22.99 -24.44 4.38
N ILE A 520 -21.73 -24.92 4.42
CA ILE A 520 -21.03 -25.46 3.25
C ILE A 520 -21.76 -26.70 2.72
N LEU A 521 -22.23 -27.59 3.60
CA LEU A 521 -22.96 -28.80 3.22
C LEU A 521 -24.29 -28.46 2.55
N PHE A 522 -25.06 -27.53 3.11
CA PHE A 522 -26.29 -27.02 2.47
C PHE A 522 -25.99 -26.35 1.12
N GLY A 523 -24.87 -25.63 1.00
CA GLY A 523 -24.42 -25.07 -0.28
C GLY A 523 -24.09 -26.15 -1.31
N CYS A 524 -23.45 -27.24 -0.90
CA CYS A 524 -23.16 -28.39 -1.78
C CYS A 524 -24.43 -29.14 -2.18
N LEU A 525 -25.40 -29.29 -1.28
CA LEU A 525 -26.72 -29.85 -1.62
C LEU A 525 -27.47 -28.96 -2.61
N ALA A 526 -27.37 -27.64 -2.48
CA ALA A 526 -27.93 -26.72 -3.46
C ALA A 526 -27.28 -26.91 -4.85
N CYS A 527 -25.98 -27.21 -4.94
CA CYS A 527 -25.32 -27.55 -6.22
C CYS A 527 -25.90 -28.79 -6.90
N LEU A 528 -26.49 -29.72 -6.14
CA LEU A 528 -27.15 -30.89 -6.74
C LEU A 528 -28.38 -30.46 -7.54
N GLY A 529 -29.19 -29.55 -6.97
CA GLY A 529 -30.38 -29.04 -7.64
C GLY A 529 -30.10 -28.23 -8.90
N THR A 530 -28.95 -27.56 -8.99
CA THR A 530 -28.60 -26.72 -10.16
C THR A 530 -28.16 -27.51 -11.39
N GLU A 531 -27.66 -28.74 -11.21
CA GLU A 531 -26.99 -29.55 -12.26
C GLU A 531 -27.79 -30.84 -12.62
N CYS A 532 -29.00 -30.99 -12.07
CA CYS A 532 -29.87 -32.15 -12.37
C CYS A 532 -30.53 -32.02 -13.75
N ASN A 533 -29.80 -32.36 -14.81
CA ASN A 533 -30.40 -32.51 -16.14
C ASN A 533 -31.20 -33.82 -16.20
N PHE A 534 -32.53 -33.73 -16.09
CA PHE A 534 -33.41 -34.88 -16.32
C PHE A 534 -33.58 -35.11 -17.82
N SER A 535 -33.00 -36.19 -18.35
CA SER A 535 -33.39 -36.75 -19.65
C SER A 535 -34.65 -37.59 -19.46
N LEU A 536 -35.79 -36.91 -19.27
CA LEU A 536 -37.07 -37.58 -19.07
C LEU A 536 -37.68 -37.88 -20.46
N GLN A 537 -37.67 -39.15 -20.86
CA GLN A 537 -38.28 -39.61 -22.10
C GLN A 537 -39.81 -39.65 -21.92
N MET A 538 -40.47 -38.51 -22.13
CA MET A 538 -41.89 -38.36 -21.81
C MET A 538 -42.78 -38.45 -23.05
N PRO A 539 -43.93 -39.15 -22.95
CA PRO A 539 -44.85 -39.35 -24.08
C PRO A 539 -45.61 -38.07 -24.48
N HIS A 540 -45.66 -37.05 -23.63
CA HIS A 540 -46.40 -35.81 -23.89
C HIS A 540 -45.53 -34.56 -23.71
N VAL A 541 -45.40 -33.80 -24.80
CA VAL A 541 -44.67 -32.53 -24.89
C VAL A 541 -45.14 -31.50 -23.84
N LEU A 542 -46.45 -31.41 -23.60
CA LEU A 542 -47.01 -30.44 -22.64
C LEU A 542 -46.57 -30.73 -21.20
N TYR A 543 -46.45 -32.00 -20.83
CA TYR A 543 -45.97 -32.41 -19.51
C TYR A 543 -44.46 -32.13 -19.35
N ALA A 544 -43.67 -32.38 -20.40
CA ALA A 544 -42.25 -32.05 -20.43
C ALA A 544 -42.02 -30.54 -20.27
N CYS A 545 -42.80 -29.70 -20.97
CA CYS A 545 -42.76 -28.24 -20.85
C CYS A 545 -43.10 -27.75 -19.42
N GLY A 546 -44.14 -28.33 -18.81
CA GLY A 546 -44.53 -27.99 -17.43
C GLY A 546 -43.44 -28.32 -16.41
N LEU A 547 -42.80 -29.50 -16.54
CA LEU A 547 -41.68 -29.90 -15.69
C LEU A 547 -40.43 -29.04 -15.90
N MET A 548 -40.06 -28.72 -17.16
CA MET A 548 -38.91 -27.85 -17.46
C MET A 548 -39.12 -26.43 -16.92
N GLY A 549 -40.35 -25.91 -16.99
CA GLY A 549 -40.69 -24.60 -16.41
C GLY A 549 -40.56 -24.57 -14.88
N LEU A 550 -41.04 -25.62 -14.20
CA LEU A 550 -40.87 -25.81 -12.76
C LEU A 550 -39.39 -25.99 -12.37
N PHE A 551 -38.65 -26.74 -13.18
CA PHE A 551 -37.22 -26.94 -12.98
C PHE A 551 -36.44 -25.62 -13.05
N GLY A 552 -36.79 -24.72 -13.97
CA GLY A 552 -36.21 -23.36 -14.02
C GLY A 552 -36.36 -22.57 -12.71
N LEU A 553 -37.51 -22.68 -12.03
CA LEU A 553 -37.74 -22.06 -10.72
C LEU A 553 -36.87 -22.68 -9.62
N ILE A 554 -36.74 -24.01 -9.62
CA ILE A 554 -35.89 -24.75 -8.68
C ILE A 554 -34.42 -24.37 -8.89
N VAL A 555 -33.96 -24.26 -10.13
CA VAL A 555 -32.59 -23.85 -10.48
C VAL A 555 -32.33 -22.42 -10.00
N CYS A 556 -33.27 -21.49 -10.18
CA CYS A 556 -33.14 -20.12 -9.66
C CYS A 556 -32.96 -20.09 -8.14
N PHE A 557 -33.83 -20.79 -7.42
CA PHE A 557 -33.76 -20.83 -5.96
C PHE A 557 -32.46 -21.48 -5.46
N THR A 558 -32.07 -22.61 -6.05
CA THR A 558 -30.88 -23.36 -5.63
C THR A 558 -29.58 -22.63 -5.96
N THR A 559 -29.48 -21.94 -7.10
CA THR A 559 -28.32 -21.09 -7.44
C THR A 559 -28.18 -19.88 -6.53
N LEU A 560 -29.28 -19.20 -6.20
CA LEU A 560 -29.27 -18.11 -5.24
C LEU A 560 -28.82 -18.60 -3.85
N LEU A 561 -29.42 -19.70 -3.38
CA LEU A 561 -29.08 -20.31 -2.11
C LEU A 561 -27.60 -20.72 -2.06
N GLN A 562 -27.10 -21.35 -3.13
CA GLN A 562 -25.70 -21.71 -3.29
C GLN A 562 -24.77 -20.49 -3.17
N SER A 563 -25.08 -19.40 -3.88
CA SER A 563 -24.25 -18.17 -3.87
C SER A 563 -24.17 -17.57 -2.46
N VAL A 564 -25.31 -17.45 -1.79
CA VAL A 564 -25.40 -16.85 -0.45
C VAL A 564 -24.68 -17.70 0.59
N LEU A 565 -24.89 -19.02 0.61
CA LEU A 565 -24.28 -19.92 1.59
C LEU A 565 -22.75 -19.96 1.44
N PHE A 566 -22.24 -20.05 0.22
CA PHE A 566 -20.80 -20.01 -0.01
C PHE A 566 -20.19 -18.64 0.29
N SER A 567 -20.89 -17.54 0.00
CA SER A 567 -20.44 -16.19 0.36
C SER A 567 -20.35 -15.99 1.88
N ILE A 568 -21.35 -16.44 2.64
CA ILE A 568 -21.35 -16.40 4.11
C ILE A 568 -20.17 -17.19 4.68
N SER A 569 -20.00 -18.44 4.23
CA SER A 569 -18.89 -19.28 4.66
C SER A 569 -17.54 -18.66 4.31
N GLY A 570 -17.43 -18.06 3.13
CA GLY A 570 -16.22 -17.41 2.65
C GLY A 570 -15.80 -16.22 3.48
N CYS A 571 -16.76 -15.31 3.72
CA CYS A 571 -16.55 -14.12 4.53
C CYS A 571 -16.16 -14.46 5.97
N ALA A 572 -16.77 -15.50 6.55
CA ALA A 572 -16.46 -15.95 7.90
C ALA A 572 -15.04 -16.54 8.00
N LEU A 573 -14.65 -17.38 7.02
CA LEU A 573 -13.30 -17.96 6.95
C LEU A 573 -12.23 -16.87 6.80
N ILE A 574 -12.41 -15.91 5.88
CA ILE A 574 -11.41 -14.85 5.66
C ILE A 574 -11.33 -13.89 6.86
N LYS A 575 -12.47 -13.53 7.49
CA LYS A 575 -12.48 -12.76 8.73
C LYS A 575 -11.66 -13.48 9.80
N ARG A 576 -11.92 -14.77 10.03
CA ARG A 576 -11.20 -15.56 11.04
C ARG A 576 -9.70 -15.68 10.74
N LEU A 577 -9.34 -15.90 9.48
CA LEU A 577 -7.93 -15.98 9.05
C LEU A 577 -7.21 -14.67 9.29
N ARG A 578 -7.77 -13.55 8.82
CA ARG A 578 -7.18 -12.21 8.97
C ARG A 578 -7.09 -11.79 10.44
N MET A 579 -8.13 -12.02 11.22
CA MET A 579 -8.13 -11.74 12.66
C MET A 579 -7.07 -12.54 13.41
N LYS A 580 -6.94 -13.85 13.13
CA LYS A 580 -5.89 -14.68 13.74
C LYS A 580 -4.50 -14.25 13.30
N ALA A 581 -4.30 -13.95 12.02
CA ALA A 581 -3.03 -13.49 11.50
C ALA A 581 -2.61 -12.15 12.14
N PHE A 582 -3.50 -11.15 12.14
CA PHE A 582 -3.23 -9.85 12.74
C PHE A 582 -3.02 -9.94 14.25
N SER A 583 -3.86 -10.70 14.97
CA SER A 583 -3.67 -10.96 16.40
C SER A 583 -2.33 -11.65 16.69
N SER A 584 -1.92 -12.59 15.85
CA SER A 584 -0.63 -13.28 15.99
C SER A 584 0.56 -12.36 15.69
N MET A 585 0.41 -11.40 14.77
CA MET A 585 1.42 -10.37 14.50
C MET A 585 1.57 -9.44 15.70
N LEU A 586 0.45 -8.93 16.25
CA LEU A 586 0.46 -8.04 17.42
C LEU A 586 0.99 -8.70 18.72
N ARG A 587 1.11 -10.03 18.76
CA ARG A 587 1.71 -10.76 19.89
C ARG A 587 3.21 -11.01 19.73
N GLN A 588 3.77 -10.73 18.56
CA GLN A 588 5.20 -10.92 18.34
C GLN A 588 6.00 -9.89 19.13
N GLU A 589 7.20 -10.27 19.54
CA GLU A 589 8.18 -9.34 20.11
C GLU A 589 8.64 -8.31 19.07
N VAL A 590 9.09 -7.14 19.53
CA VAL A 590 9.55 -6.05 18.65
C VAL A 590 10.68 -6.54 17.72
N GLY A 591 11.59 -7.37 18.21
CA GLY A 591 12.68 -7.94 17.42
C GLY A 591 12.25 -8.84 16.25
N TRP A 592 10.99 -9.31 16.22
CA TRP A 592 10.44 -10.02 15.06
C TRP A 592 10.16 -9.08 13.89
N PHE A 593 9.75 -7.85 14.17
CA PHE A 593 9.49 -6.80 13.18
C PHE A 593 10.78 -6.20 12.64
N ASP A 594 11.87 -6.25 13.41
CA ASP A 594 13.18 -5.75 13.00
C ASP A 594 13.85 -6.62 11.92
N ARG A 595 13.27 -7.79 11.58
CA ARG A 595 13.77 -8.66 10.50
C ARG A 595 13.39 -8.09 9.12
N SER A 596 14.34 -8.09 8.19
CA SER A 596 14.16 -7.54 6.82
C SER A 596 12.97 -8.11 6.03
N GLY A 597 12.53 -9.34 6.33
CA GLY A 597 11.37 -9.97 5.69
C GLY A 597 10.00 -9.66 6.32
N ASN A 598 9.95 -8.86 7.38
CA ASN A 598 8.77 -8.55 8.20
C ASN A 598 8.53 -7.03 8.32
N ASN A 599 8.86 -6.28 7.28
CA ASN A 599 8.49 -4.86 7.23
C ASN A 599 6.96 -4.67 7.16
N SER A 600 6.49 -3.50 7.60
CA SER A 600 5.06 -3.20 7.67
C SER A 600 4.38 -3.36 6.32
N GLY A 601 5.03 -2.92 5.24
CA GLY A 601 4.58 -3.09 3.86
C GLY A 601 4.37 -4.55 3.45
N ALA A 602 5.35 -5.45 3.67
CA ALA A 602 5.18 -6.86 3.31
C ALA A 602 4.14 -7.56 4.19
N LEU A 603 4.04 -7.19 5.47
CA LEU A 603 3.03 -7.75 6.37
C LEU A 603 1.61 -7.34 5.97
N CYS A 604 1.40 -6.06 5.61
CA CYS A 604 0.15 -5.58 5.02
C CYS A 604 -0.19 -6.32 3.72
N ALA A 605 0.79 -6.49 2.83
CA ALA A 605 0.61 -7.21 1.57
C ALA A 605 0.23 -8.68 1.80
N ARG A 606 0.90 -9.39 2.72
CA ARG A 606 0.56 -10.77 3.09
C ARG A 606 -0.87 -10.88 3.62
N LEU A 607 -1.30 -9.95 4.49
CA LEU A 607 -2.63 -10.00 5.08
C LEU A 607 -3.76 -9.69 4.08
N SER A 608 -3.47 -8.85 3.08
CA SER A 608 -4.41 -8.50 2.01
C SER A 608 -4.46 -9.57 0.92
N THR A 609 -3.30 -9.89 0.33
CA THR A 609 -3.16 -10.72 -0.88
C THR A 609 -3.28 -12.21 -0.56
N ASP A 610 -2.53 -12.72 0.41
CA ASP A 610 -2.49 -14.16 0.69
C ASP A 610 -3.82 -14.65 1.28
N ALA A 611 -4.46 -13.82 2.11
CA ALA A 611 -5.78 -14.14 2.65
C ALA A 611 -6.85 -14.25 1.55
N ASN A 612 -6.79 -13.40 0.53
CA ASN A 612 -7.71 -13.45 -0.63
C ASN A 612 -7.46 -14.70 -1.48
N ILE A 613 -6.20 -15.09 -1.68
CA ILE A 613 -5.84 -16.33 -2.41
C ILE A 613 -6.38 -17.56 -1.67
N VAL A 614 -6.25 -17.61 -0.34
CA VAL A 614 -6.78 -18.71 0.47
C VAL A 614 -8.31 -18.79 0.35
N GLN A 615 -8.99 -17.64 0.37
CA GLN A 615 -10.44 -17.59 0.20
C GLN A 615 -10.88 -18.09 -1.18
N SER A 616 -10.24 -17.61 -2.24
CA SER A 616 -10.58 -17.99 -3.61
C SER A 616 -10.38 -19.48 -3.81
N VAL A 617 -9.25 -20.05 -3.36
CA VAL A 617 -8.98 -21.49 -3.49
C VAL A 617 -9.98 -22.32 -2.70
N CYS A 618 -10.24 -22.02 -1.41
CA CYS A 618 -11.15 -22.85 -0.62
C CYS A 618 -12.59 -22.84 -1.16
N ILE A 619 -13.14 -21.67 -1.49
CA ILE A 619 -14.54 -21.57 -1.91
C ILE A 619 -14.71 -22.02 -3.36
N PHE A 620 -13.89 -21.50 -4.28
CA PHE A 620 -14.01 -21.82 -5.70
C PHE A 620 -13.72 -23.29 -5.97
N TYR A 621 -12.75 -23.88 -5.27
CA TYR A 621 -12.44 -25.30 -5.44
C TYR A 621 -13.57 -26.18 -4.93
N ILE A 622 -14.13 -25.89 -3.75
CA ILE A 622 -15.26 -26.66 -3.20
C ILE A 622 -16.49 -26.51 -4.10
N SER A 623 -16.83 -25.29 -4.52
CA SER A 623 -18.00 -25.05 -5.37
C SER A 623 -17.85 -25.73 -6.73
N THR A 624 -16.70 -25.55 -7.40
CA THR A 624 -16.46 -26.09 -8.74
C THR A 624 -16.36 -27.61 -8.72
N ARG A 625 -15.72 -28.19 -7.69
CA ARG A 625 -15.62 -29.65 -7.55
C ARG A 625 -16.97 -30.26 -7.18
N SER A 626 -17.76 -29.59 -6.35
CA SER A 626 -19.13 -30.00 -6.01
C SER A 626 -20.01 -30.01 -7.25
N SER A 627 -20.00 -28.92 -8.05
CA SER A 627 -20.70 -28.87 -9.35
C SER A 627 -20.23 -29.98 -10.28
N ALA A 628 -18.92 -30.15 -10.50
CA ALA A 628 -18.40 -31.19 -11.40
C ALA A 628 -18.74 -32.63 -10.94
N ASN A 629 -18.82 -32.88 -9.63
CA ASN A 629 -19.28 -34.16 -9.11
C ASN A 629 -20.78 -34.33 -9.28
N SER A 630 -21.55 -33.27 -9.07
CA SER A 630 -22.99 -33.25 -9.31
C SER A 630 -23.32 -33.62 -10.75
N THR A 631 -22.67 -32.96 -11.72
CA THR A 631 -22.85 -33.24 -13.15
C THR A 631 -22.46 -34.69 -13.52
N LYS A 632 -21.42 -35.25 -12.88
CA LYS A 632 -21.04 -36.67 -13.07
C LYS A 632 -22.05 -37.64 -12.47
N ILE A 633 -22.62 -37.32 -11.30
CA ILE A 633 -23.61 -38.16 -10.63
C ILE A 633 -24.93 -38.13 -11.41
N SER A 634 -25.32 -36.96 -11.93
CA SER A 634 -26.51 -36.84 -12.78
C SER A 634 -26.33 -37.57 -14.11
N SER A 635 -25.15 -37.50 -14.73
CA SER A 635 -24.88 -38.24 -15.98
C SER A 635 -24.82 -39.77 -15.81
N LEU A 636 -24.32 -40.26 -14.67
CA LEU A 636 -24.28 -41.69 -14.36
C LEU A 636 -25.66 -42.30 -14.11
N LYS A 637 -26.66 -41.52 -13.68
CA LYS A 637 -28.04 -41.99 -13.48
C LYS A 637 -28.88 -42.01 -14.76
N ASN A 638 -28.38 -41.48 -15.87
CA ASN A 638 -29.06 -41.45 -17.16
C ASN A 638 -28.77 -42.67 -18.06
N PHE A 639 -28.02 -43.66 -17.57
CA PHE A 639 -27.90 -44.99 -18.18
C PHE A 639 -28.61 -46.01 -17.29
N ASP A 640 -29.84 -46.36 -17.66
CA ASP A 640 -30.58 -47.60 -17.37
C ASP A 640 -32.09 -47.30 -17.32
N PHE A 641 -32.63 -46.87 -18.46
CA PHE A 641 -34.04 -47.06 -18.85
C PHE A 641 -34.09 -46.98 -20.39
N LEU A 642 -33.32 -47.89 -21.04
CA LEU A 642 -33.66 -48.44 -22.35
C LEU A 642 -34.55 -49.66 -22.10
#